data_AF-A0A9D2IQM7-F1
#
_entry.id   AF-A0A9D2IQM7-F1
#
_cell.length_a   1.000
_cell.length_b   1.000
_cell.length_c   1.000
_cell.angle_alpha   90.00
_cell.angle_beta   90.00
_cell.angle_gamma   90.00
#
_symmetry.space_group_name_H-M   'P 1'
#
loop_
_entity.id
_entity.type
_entity.pdbx_description
1 polymer ?
#
loop_
_entity_poly.entity_id
_entity_poly.type
_entity_poly.pdbx_seq_one_letter_code
_entity_poly.pdbx_strand_id
1 'polypeptide(L)'
;MYVQRSLVSSILSCHTKVAIIEGARAVGKTSLAHNELESRGFAYYTLAEQETYNYASRNLSEWVNGLKLPAIIDEAQRIPDLPLAVKERVDRLPNASLQIVLTGSASINRKGLEGQDPLARRSRRYTLHPLTRREIAHNPDSIVDDLWEGIIDQSFQSNMSRKDLYDLIALGGLPQYALGTQFTSPRERYLSIKDDIDGVLGDTILPGEQLDKTIAHAVLRSLLGIPGGILKVSRISNELGYDSRTISRYIGIFERRFLIHSLPNLRLAAHKQNVAHSKIHPVDTSFSCELLSESGKDPLSEPALFGGIFESFVVNQLVAAAQWSRHLPDSFYWRESGSKPNEVDLVLVSGQELVGIEVKAASSIDASDFKGLRALSSDPRFKRGFVIYTGGTIVREAHNLWALPVSALWEKGVLLKPSEKTSPEQVQRAVTLPSVKPSSDQPFDARLFLSYRHEDNEYLDGAIIRLADDIAREYKFQSGSSGLEVFVDTRSISWGEEWQSALGSAVDATTFIMPAVTPGYLSSQACREELQTFVSRGEDLANGHVLSLIWQKYHSTPAAAQNPSIVETIERYQYKDVSDLRDVDSTDRTYKERVRELAEEIRKAVLADADRVSGTLATSKAQPDDETDEPIGLIDRVSNLGDSLNIFKTSFESTTLELSNIQIAINAHPAPQTGNVDALRSWCEGIERDTKAHVSSMREKLADSRKAWSDVCDTTKALIRATAVMKAGGQPLDISDLRMQLTATRAQLDQIGDLEQQLTPLKMLTVLSPRLRFLSDGLHELVNTVVDMRASLDDLIFQADHSETI
;
A
#
# COMPACT_ATOMS: atom_id res chain seq x y z
N MET A 1 -27.64 13.31 -7.05
CA MET A 1 -26.48 13.16 -6.14
C MET A 1 -25.28 12.75 -6.98
N TYR A 2 -24.12 13.37 -6.78
CA TYR A 2 -22.88 13.05 -7.50
C TYR A 2 -21.93 12.28 -6.57
N VAL A 3 -21.27 11.24 -7.10
CA VAL A 3 -20.23 10.48 -6.38
C VAL A 3 -18.90 10.79 -7.03
N GLN A 4 -17.93 11.23 -6.22
CA GLN A 4 -16.56 11.50 -6.67
C GLN A 4 -15.92 10.23 -7.21
N ARG A 5 -15.16 10.38 -8.30
CA ARG A 5 -14.57 9.28 -9.04
C ARG A 5 -13.10 9.12 -8.68
N SER A 6 -12.72 7.96 -8.14
CA SER A 6 -11.34 7.68 -7.71
C SER A 6 -10.31 7.92 -8.83
N LEU A 7 -10.71 7.63 -10.08
CA LEU A 7 -9.93 7.79 -11.30
C LEU A 7 -9.46 9.23 -11.59
N VAL A 8 -10.16 10.25 -11.06
CA VAL A 8 -9.84 11.66 -11.35
C VAL A 8 -8.45 12.05 -10.86
N SER A 9 -8.01 11.50 -9.73
CA SER A 9 -6.64 11.71 -9.22
C SER A 9 -5.58 11.29 -10.25
N SER A 10 -5.78 10.16 -10.93
CA SER A 10 -4.91 9.64 -11.97
C SER A 10 -4.98 10.46 -13.25
N ILE A 11 -6.18 10.93 -13.63
CA ILE A 11 -6.36 11.80 -14.80
C ILE A 11 -5.57 13.10 -14.63
N LEU A 12 -5.66 13.74 -13.46
CA LEU A 12 -5.06 15.05 -13.22
C LEU A 12 -3.55 15.01 -12.96
N SER A 13 -3.03 13.90 -12.44
CA SER A 13 -1.59 13.68 -12.27
C SER A 13 -0.88 13.27 -13.58
N CYS A 14 -1.62 13.15 -14.68
CA CYS A 14 -1.09 12.72 -15.96
C CYS A 14 -0.08 13.73 -16.56
N HIS A 15 1.10 13.23 -16.94
CA HIS A 15 2.15 14.05 -17.57
C HIS A 15 1.94 14.32 -19.06
N THR A 16 0.95 13.69 -19.70
CA THR A 16 0.63 13.94 -21.11
C THR A 16 -0.29 15.15 -21.28
N LYS A 17 -0.09 15.90 -22.37
CA LYS A 17 -0.93 17.06 -22.70
C LYS A 17 -2.38 16.70 -22.99
N VAL A 18 -2.66 15.46 -23.37
CA VAL A 18 -4.01 14.97 -23.66
C VAL A 18 -4.37 13.82 -22.73
N ALA A 19 -5.57 13.82 -22.17
CA ALA A 19 -6.18 12.65 -21.54
C ALA A 19 -7.42 12.25 -22.33
N ILE A 20 -7.65 10.96 -22.50
CA ILE A 20 -8.84 10.43 -23.18
C ILE A 20 -9.59 9.57 -22.17
N ILE A 21 -10.82 9.93 -21.85
CA ILE A 21 -11.70 9.23 -20.92
C ILE A 21 -12.82 8.56 -21.71
N GLU A 22 -12.70 7.25 -21.89
CA GLU A 22 -13.66 6.45 -22.63
C GLU A 22 -14.48 5.59 -21.66
N GLY A 23 -15.67 5.14 -22.04
CA GLY A 23 -16.45 4.24 -21.19
C GLY A 23 -17.87 4.10 -21.67
N ALA A 24 -18.62 3.15 -21.09
CA ALA A 24 -19.99 2.88 -21.53
C ALA A 24 -20.89 4.12 -21.40
N ARG A 25 -22.02 4.14 -22.11
CA ARG A 25 -23.02 5.19 -21.90
C ARG A 25 -23.53 5.16 -20.45
N ALA A 26 -23.95 6.32 -19.94
CA ALA A 26 -24.48 6.49 -18.58
C ALA A 26 -23.54 6.16 -17.39
N VAL A 27 -22.24 5.84 -17.61
CA VAL A 27 -21.27 5.63 -16.51
C VAL A 27 -20.84 6.91 -15.78
N GLY A 28 -21.34 8.08 -16.18
CA GLY A 28 -21.07 9.37 -15.51
C GLY A 28 -19.90 10.19 -16.07
N LYS A 29 -19.52 10.01 -17.35
CA LYS A 29 -18.43 10.80 -17.99
C LYS A 29 -18.71 12.31 -17.98
N THR A 30 -19.88 12.72 -18.48
CA THR A 30 -20.31 14.13 -18.49
C THR A 30 -20.42 14.68 -17.06
N SER A 31 -20.90 13.87 -16.11
CA SER A 31 -20.93 14.27 -14.69
C SER A 31 -19.53 14.47 -14.12
N LEU A 32 -18.56 13.59 -14.43
CA LEU A 32 -17.15 13.76 -14.06
C LEU A 32 -16.58 15.06 -14.65
N ALA A 33 -16.84 15.33 -15.93
CA ALA A 33 -16.40 16.55 -16.59
C ALA A 33 -16.88 17.82 -15.85
N HIS A 34 -18.18 17.94 -15.59
CA HIS A 34 -18.74 19.12 -14.92
C HIS A 34 -18.37 19.25 -13.44
N ASN A 35 -18.42 18.15 -12.67
CA ASN A 35 -18.27 18.25 -11.22
C ASN A 35 -16.79 18.28 -10.79
N GLU A 36 -15.89 17.62 -11.52
CA GLU A 36 -14.51 17.42 -11.08
C GLU A 36 -13.45 18.10 -11.96
N LEU A 37 -13.72 18.33 -13.24
CA LEU A 37 -12.75 18.96 -14.16
C LEU A 37 -13.03 20.45 -14.40
N GLU A 38 -14.28 20.84 -14.65
CA GLU A 38 -14.65 22.27 -14.79
C GLU A 38 -14.32 23.07 -13.52
N SER A 39 -14.55 22.48 -12.34
CA SER A 39 -14.20 23.07 -11.04
C SER A 39 -12.70 23.32 -10.88
N ARG A 40 -11.86 22.72 -11.74
CA ARG A 40 -10.41 22.91 -11.81
C ARG A 40 -9.96 23.79 -13.00
N GLY A 41 -10.90 24.49 -13.63
CA GLY A 41 -10.64 25.49 -14.66
C GLY A 41 -10.68 24.98 -16.11
N PHE A 42 -11.11 23.74 -16.34
CA PHE A 42 -11.31 23.23 -17.69
C PHE A 42 -12.55 23.85 -18.36
N ALA A 43 -12.40 24.37 -19.57
CA ALA A 43 -13.53 24.83 -20.38
C ALA A 43 -14.21 23.65 -21.08
N TYR A 44 -15.53 23.52 -20.92
CA TYR A 44 -16.27 22.39 -21.47
C TYR A 44 -16.91 22.73 -22.82
N TYR A 45 -16.69 21.83 -23.78
CA TYR A 45 -17.28 21.86 -25.11
C TYR A 45 -17.89 20.48 -25.39
N THR A 46 -19.13 20.44 -25.88
CA THR A 46 -19.80 19.16 -26.17
C THR A 46 -20.13 19.04 -27.64
N LEU A 47 -19.70 17.93 -28.25
CA LEU A 47 -20.13 17.56 -29.59
C LEU A 47 -21.50 16.87 -29.58
N ALA A 48 -22.15 16.68 -28.43
CA ALA A 48 -23.54 16.24 -28.37
C ALA A 48 -24.49 17.31 -28.95
N GLU A 49 -24.16 18.59 -28.76
CA GLU A 49 -24.91 19.72 -29.29
C GLU A 49 -24.74 19.83 -30.81
N GLN A 50 -25.86 19.91 -31.53
CA GLN A 50 -25.86 19.85 -32.99
C GLN A 50 -25.20 21.07 -33.63
N GLU A 51 -25.33 22.25 -33.04
CA GLU A 51 -24.70 23.48 -33.54
C GLU A 51 -23.18 23.43 -33.41
N THR A 52 -22.68 23.09 -32.21
CA THR A 52 -21.25 22.88 -31.95
C THR A 52 -20.68 21.78 -32.84
N TYR A 53 -21.37 20.64 -32.99
CA TYR A 53 -20.97 19.58 -33.92
C TYR A 53 -20.90 20.05 -35.37
N ASN A 54 -21.91 20.76 -35.88
CA ASN A 54 -21.96 21.22 -37.26
C ASN A 54 -20.83 22.22 -37.56
N TYR A 55 -20.56 23.14 -36.63
CA TYR A 55 -19.47 24.11 -36.77
C TYR A 55 -18.11 23.42 -36.71
N ALA A 56 -17.87 22.59 -35.68
CA ALA A 56 -16.61 21.85 -35.50
C ALA A 56 -16.33 20.90 -36.67
N SER A 57 -17.36 20.23 -37.21
CA SER A 57 -17.19 19.30 -38.34
C SER A 57 -16.80 20.02 -39.65
N ARG A 58 -17.25 21.27 -39.86
CA ARG A 58 -16.92 22.06 -41.05
C ARG A 58 -15.60 22.82 -40.90
N ASN A 59 -15.30 23.28 -39.70
CA ASN A 59 -14.18 24.18 -39.40
C ASN A 59 -13.25 23.60 -38.31
N LEU A 60 -12.91 22.31 -38.41
CA LEU A 60 -12.26 21.56 -37.32
C LEU A 60 -10.97 22.21 -36.81
N SER A 61 -10.07 22.59 -37.72
CA SER A 61 -8.78 23.19 -37.35
C SER A 61 -8.95 24.55 -36.66
N GLU A 62 -9.87 25.39 -37.17
CA GLU A 62 -10.18 26.69 -36.57
C GLU A 62 -10.79 26.52 -35.18
N TRP A 63 -11.79 25.64 -35.07
CA TRP A 63 -12.47 25.35 -33.82
C TRP A 63 -11.50 24.85 -32.73
N VAL A 64 -10.64 23.86 -33.04
CA VAL A 64 -9.65 23.33 -32.09
C VAL A 64 -8.62 24.40 -31.67
N ASN A 65 -8.17 25.25 -32.59
CA ASN A 65 -7.24 26.33 -32.27
C ASN A 65 -7.86 27.45 -31.42
N GLY A 66 -9.18 27.65 -31.53
CA GLY A 66 -9.96 28.63 -30.78
C GLY A 66 -10.40 28.18 -29.38
N LEU A 67 -10.16 26.92 -28.99
CA LEU A 67 -10.55 26.42 -27.67
C LEU A 67 -9.80 27.14 -26.55
N LYS A 68 -10.53 27.52 -25.50
CA LYS A 68 -9.94 28.00 -24.25
C LYS A 68 -9.31 26.81 -23.51
N LEU A 69 -8.00 26.86 -23.29
CA LEU A 69 -7.28 25.81 -22.57
C LEU A 69 -7.14 26.12 -21.06
N PRO A 70 -7.13 25.10 -20.19
CA PRO A 70 -7.35 23.69 -20.51
C PRO A 70 -8.82 23.40 -20.90
N ALA A 71 -9.07 22.42 -21.76
CA ALA A 71 -10.38 22.17 -22.37
C ALA A 71 -10.85 20.72 -22.22
N ILE A 72 -12.16 20.50 -22.15
CA ILE A 72 -12.83 19.21 -22.29
C ILE A 72 -13.62 19.23 -23.60
N ILE A 73 -13.49 18.16 -24.39
CA ILE A 73 -14.29 17.92 -25.58
C ILE A 73 -15.10 16.64 -25.36
N ASP A 74 -16.39 16.79 -25.08
CA ASP A 74 -17.30 15.66 -24.90
C ASP A 74 -17.83 15.11 -26.21
N GLU A 75 -18.09 13.80 -26.23
CA GLU A 75 -18.50 13.02 -27.40
C GLU A 75 -17.52 13.13 -28.58
N ALA A 76 -16.21 13.15 -28.28
CA ALA A 76 -15.11 13.30 -29.23
C ALA A 76 -15.11 12.28 -30.38
N GLN A 77 -15.69 11.08 -30.17
CA GLN A 77 -15.84 10.05 -31.20
C GLN A 77 -16.78 10.44 -32.35
N ARG A 78 -17.57 11.52 -32.22
CA ARG A 78 -18.45 12.01 -33.28
C ARG A 78 -17.70 12.60 -34.47
N ILE A 79 -16.48 13.10 -34.27
CA ILE A 79 -15.65 13.66 -35.35
C ILE A 79 -14.39 12.80 -35.48
N PRO A 80 -14.30 11.92 -36.51
CA PRO A 80 -13.17 11.03 -36.68
C PRO A 80 -11.82 11.75 -36.75
N ASP A 81 -11.73 12.90 -37.42
CA ASP A 81 -10.47 13.63 -37.60
C ASP A 81 -10.05 14.48 -36.39
N LEU A 82 -10.87 14.55 -35.34
CA LEU A 82 -10.62 15.37 -34.15
C LEU A 82 -9.28 15.04 -33.46
N PRO A 83 -8.89 13.76 -33.23
CA PRO A 83 -7.61 13.45 -32.61
C PRO A 83 -6.39 14.00 -33.38
N LEU A 84 -6.48 14.06 -34.71
CA LEU A 84 -5.41 14.64 -35.54
C LEU A 84 -5.33 16.16 -35.37
N ALA A 85 -6.47 16.85 -35.38
CA ALA A 85 -6.50 18.30 -35.13
C ALA A 85 -6.01 18.65 -33.72
N VAL A 86 -6.38 17.85 -32.72
CA VAL A 86 -5.89 18.01 -31.33
C VAL A 86 -4.38 17.81 -31.27
N LYS A 87 -3.83 16.79 -31.94
CA LYS A 87 -2.38 16.55 -32.04
C LYS A 87 -1.65 17.78 -32.56
N GLU A 88 -2.12 18.38 -33.66
CA GLU A 88 -1.51 19.58 -34.25
C GLU A 88 -1.51 20.77 -33.30
N ARG A 89 -2.56 20.91 -32.49
CA ARG A 89 -2.67 21.97 -31.48
C ARG A 89 -1.69 21.75 -30.33
N VAL A 90 -1.67 20.55 -29.73
CA VAL A 90 -0.85 20.28 -28.53
C VAL A 90 0.64 20.25 -28.81
N ASP A 91 1.06 19.94 -30.05
CA ASP A 91 2.45 19.97 -30.48
C ASP A 91 3.07 21.38 -30.49
N ARG A 92 2.24 22.41 -30.60
CA ARG A 92 2.67 23.82 -30.59
C ARG A 92 2.72 24.42 -29.18
N LEU A 93 2.13 23.74 -28.20
CA LEU A 93 2.15 24.20 -26.82
C LEU A 93 3.52 23.92 -26.19
N PRO A 94 4.03 24.77 -25.28
CA PRO A 94 5.23 24.46 -24.50
C PRO A 94 5.06 23.13 -23.74
N ASN A 95 6.17 22.56 -23.24
CA ASN A 95 6.08 21.38 -22.36
C ASN A 95 5.21 21.75 -21.16
N ALA A 96 4.04 21.13 -21.09
CA ALA A 96 2.97 21.51 -20.19
C ALA A 96 2.25 20.26 -19.67
N SER A 97 1.67 20.41 -18.48
CA SER A 97 0.68 19.51 -17.87
C SER A 97 -0.56 19.34 -18.76
N LEU A 98 -1.45 18.43 -18.38
CA LEU A 98 -2.73 18.15 -19.07
C LEU A 98 -3.45 19.42 -19.57
N GLN A 99 -3.69 19.50 -20.89
CA GLN A 99 -4.32 20.64 -21.56
C GLN A 99 -5.68 20.30 -22.16
N ILE A 100 -5.86 19.09 -22.69
CA ILE A 100 -7.08 18.69 -23.37
C ILE A 100 -7.56 17.34 -22.84
N VAL A 101 -8.83 17.27 -22.48
CA VAL A 101 -9.52 16.03 -22.12
C VAL A 101 -10.53 15.70 -23.22
N LEU A 102 -10.43 14.51 -23.80
CA LEU A 102 -11.40 14.00 -24.76
C LEU A 102 -12.27 12.95 -24.06
N THR A 103 -13.59 13.06 -24.15
CA THR A 103 -14.49 12.05 -23.57
C THR A 103 -15.34 11.39 -24.65
N GLY A 104 -15.66 10.11 -24.46
CA GLY A 104 -16.42 9.38 -25.47
C GLY A 104 -17.06 8.07 -25.01
N SER A 105 -18.23 7.76 -25.56
CA SER A 105 -19.00 6.55 -25.23
C SER A 105 -18.61 5.32 -26.06
N ALA A 106 -17.70 5.49 -27.00
CA ALA A 106 -17.07 4.45 -27.80
C ALA A 106 -15.61 4.86 -28.00
N SER A 107 -14.75 3.89 -28.34
CA SER A 107 -13.33 4.18 -28.47
C SER A 107 -13.08 5.28 -29.52
N ILE A 108 -12.47 6.37 -29.07
CA ILE A 108 -12.10 7.55 -29.83
C ILE A 108 -10.89 7.18 -30.68
N ASN A 109 -11.21 7.00 -31.96
CA ASN A 109 -10.35 6.71 -33.10
C ASN A 109 -9.01 6.00 -32.79
N ARG A 110 -8.97 4.68 -33.05
CA ARG A 110 -7.74 3.87 -33.11
C ARG A 110 -7.20 3.69 -34.53
N LYS A 111 -7.83 4.36 -35.51
CA LYS A 111 -7.51 4.27 -36.94
C LYS A 111 -7.34 5.67 -37.53
N GLY A 112 -6.17 6.27 -37.35
CA GLY A 112 -5.77 7.45 -38.12
C GLY A 112 -5.41 7.09 -39.56
N LEU A 113 -4.67 7.98 -40.24
CA LEU A 113 -4.02 7.67 -41.52
C LEU A 113 -3.26 6.34 -41.39
N GLU A 114 -3.57 5.38 -42.26
CA GLU A 114 -3.01 4.02 -42.27
C GLU A 114 -3.28 3.15 -41.03
N GLY A 115 -4.25 3.53 -40.18
CA GLY A 115 -4.65 2.74 -39.02
C GLY A 115 -3.85 2.99 -37.74
N GLN A 116 -3.04 4.06 -37.66
CA GLN A 116 -2.29 4.43 -36.45
C GLN A 116 -3.04 5.45 -35.59
N ASP A 117 -2.92 5.38 -34.26
CA ASP A 117 -3.50 6.38 -33.34
C ASP A 117 -2.81 7.76 -33.52
N PRO A 118 -3.53 8.82 -33.98
CA PRO A 118 -2.93 10.14 -34.18
C PRO A 118 -2.33 10.75 -32.91
N LEU A 119 -2.85 10.39 -31.74
CA LEU A 119 -2.42 10.91 -30.44
C LEU A 119 -1.37 10.01 -29.76
N ALA A 120 -0.82 9.02 -30.48
CA ALA A 120 0.23 8.16 -29.96
C ALA A 120 1.37 8.99 -29.32
N ARG A 121 1.75 8.59 -28.11
CA ARG A 121 2.76 9.24 -27.24
C ARG A 121 2.42 10.66 -26.74
N ARG A 122 1.22 11.18 -27.04
CA ARG A 122 0.75 12.51 -26.61
C ARG A 122 -0.47 12.44 -25.70
N SER A 123 -1.14 11.29 -25.68
CA SER A 123 -2.29 11.04 -24.83
C SER A 123 -2.06 9.88 -23.88
N ARG A 124 -2.76 9.94 -22.75
CA ARG A 124 -3.03 8.81 -21.86
C ARG A 124 -4.51 8.47 -21.96
N ARG A 125 -4.84 7.18 -22.05
CA ARG A 125 -6.21 6.70 -22.15
C ARG A 125 -6.65 6.10 -20.81
N TYR A 126 -7.88 6.39 -20.41
CA TYR A 126 -8.52 5.92 -19.19
C TYR A 126 -9.89 5.35 -19.55
N THR A 127 -10.35 4.36 -18.78
CA THR A 127 -11.70 3.80 -18.96
C THR A 127 -12.55 4.11 -17.74
N LEU A 128 -13.55 4.96 -17.89
CA LEU A 128 -14.51 5.20 -16.83
C LEU A 128 -15.49 4.02 -16.75
N HIS A 129 -15.26 3.15 -15.77
CA HIS A 129 -16.15 2.05 -15.44
C HIS A 129 -17.42 2.52 -14.71
N PRO A 130 -18.45 1.68 -14.56
CA PRO A 130 -19.49 1.88 -13.55
C PRO A 130 -18.89 2.09 -12.15
N LEU A 131 -19.66 2.68 -11.24
CA LEU A 131 -19.20 2.96 -9.89
C LEU A 131 -18.83 1.68 -9.16
N THR A 132 -17.67 1.69 -8.52
CA THR A 132 -17.28 0.65 -7.57
C THR A 132 -18.02 0.84 -6.24
N ARG A 133 -18.11 -0.23 -5.45
CA ARG A 133 -18.64 -0.17 -4.08
C ARG A 133 -17.82 0.75 -3.19
N ARG A 134 -16.50 0.87 -3.42
CA ARG A 134 -15.65 1.83 -2.71
C ARG A 134 -16.00 3.28 -3.04
N GLU A 135 -16.22 3.60 -4.32
CA GLU A 135 -16.69 4.94 -4.72
C GLU A 135 -18.04 5.26 -4.04
N ILE A 136 -18.99 4.33 -4.08
CA ILE A 136 -20.31 4.50 -3.44
C ILE A 136 -20.19 4.64 -1.90
N ALA A 137 -19.25 3.93 -1.29
CA ALA A 137 -18.98 4.00 0.14
C ALA A 137 -18.08 5.19 0.54
N HIS A 138 -17.70 6.06 -0.40
CA HIS A 138 -16.76 7.16 -0.18
C HIS A 138 -15.45 6.70 0.49
N ASN A 139 -14.93 5.57 0.01
CA ASN A 139 -13.64 5.04 0.40
C ASN A 139 -12.62 5.41 -0.69
N PRO A 140 -11.68 6.34 -0.41
CA PRO A 140 -10.72 6.81 -1.41
C PRO A 140 -9.58 5.82 -1.68
N ASP A 141 -9.45 4.77 -0.87
CA ASP A 141 -8.32 3.84 -0.95
C ASP A 141 -8.45 2.87 -2.12
N SER A 142 -7.31 2.50 -2.70
CA SER A 142 -7.23 1.50 -3.77
C SER A 142 -7.31 0.09 -3.19
N ILE A 143 -8.40 -0.63 -3.44
CA ILE A 143 -8.53 -2.05 -3.06
C ILE A 143 -7.41 -2.90 -3.67
N VAL A 144 -6.91 -2.51 -4.85
CA VAL A 144 -5.81 -3.24 -5.50
C VAL A 144 -4.50 -3.06 -4.72
N ASP A 145 -4.23 -1.86 -4.19
CA ASP A 145 -3.04 -1.61 -3.37
C ASP A 145 -3.15 -2.40 -2.05
N ASP A 146 -4.35 -2.42 -1.47
CA ASP A 146 -4.64 -3.15 -0.24
C ASP A 146 -4.47 -4.68 -0.41
N LEU A 147 -4.89 -5.25 -1.55
CA LEU A 147 -4.64 -6.66 -1.87
C LEU A 147 -3.15 -6.96 -2.08
N TRP A 148 -2.37 -5.96 -2.50
CA TRP A 148 -0.95 -6.12 -2.75
C TRP A 148 -0.12 -6.06 -1.47
N GLU A 149 -0.35 -5.02 -0.65
CA GLU A 149 0.50 -4.62 0.47
C GLU A 149 -0.23 -4.55 1.81
N GLY A 150 -1.57 -4.55 1.80
CA GLY A 150 -2.38 -4.33 3.01
C GLY A 150 -2.26 -5.45 4.04
N ILE A 151 -2.21 -5.06 5.30
CA ILE A 151 -2.26 -5.92 6.47
C ILE A 151 -3.71 -6.34 6.70
N ILE A 152 -3.97 -7.64 6.79
CA ILE A 152 -5.33 -8.16 6.93
C ILE A 152 -5.72 -8.23 8.40
N ASP A 153 -6.75 -7.47 8.78
CA ASP A 153 -7.37 -7.59 10.09
C ASP A 153 -8.25 -8.84 10.18
N GLN A 154 -7.71 -9.92 10.73
CA GLN A 154 -8.42 -11.20 10.90
C GLN A 154 -9.62 -11.11 11.85
N SER A 155 -9.77 -10.04 12.62
CA SER A 155 -10.95 -9.84 13.47
C SER A 155 -12.19 -9.39 12.69
N PHE A 156 -12.02 -9.03 11.40
CA PHE A 156 -13.12 -8.59 10.55
C PHE A 156 -14.22 -9.65 10.44
N GLN A 157 -15.46 -9.19 10.65
CA GLN A 157 -16.66 -9.98 10.47
C GLN A 157 -17.65 -9.25 9.56
N SER A 158 -18.13 -9.96 8.53
CA SER A 158 -19.18 -9.50 7.64
C SER A 158 -20.53 -10.06 8.05
N ASN A 159 -21.53 -9.18 8.09
CA ASN A 159 -22.94 -9.55 8.29
C ASN A 159 -23.73 -9.60 6.97
N MET A 160 -23.04 -9.53 5.82
CA MET A 160 -23.69 -9.48 4.52
C MET A 160 -24.32 -10.83 4.17
N SER A 161 -25.64 -10.85 3.95
CA SER A 161 -26.31 -12.06 3.48
C SER A 161 -26.13 -12.27 1.98
N ARG A 162 -26.35 -13.50 1.49
CA ARG A 162 -26.38 -13.81 0.06
C ARG A 162 -27.42 -12.96 -0.69
N LYS A 163 -28.55 -12.64 -0.04
CA LYS A 163 -29.59 -11.80 -0.61
C LYS A 163 -29.12 -10.35 -0.74
N ASP A 164 -28.49 -9.79 0.30
CA ASP A 164 -27.95 -8.43 0.24
C ASP A 164 -26.91 -8.31 -0.88
N LEU A 165 -26.03 -9.30 -0.99
CA LEU A 165 -25.05 -9.38 -2.07
C LEU A 165 -25.74 -9.47 -3.44
N TYR A 166 -26.77 -10.29 -3.60
CA TYR A 166 -27.53 -10.35 -4.86
C TYR A 166 -28.15 -9.00 -5.22
N ASP A 167 -28.76 -8.33 -4.25
CA ASP A 167 -29.41 -7.04 -4.47
C ASP A 167 -28.36 -5.99 -4.94
N LEU A 168 -27.11 -6.05 -4.44
CA LEU A 168 -25.99 -5.25 -4.95
C LEU A 168 -25.54 -5.65 -6.36
N ILE A 169 -25.44 -6.95 -6.65
CA ILE A 169 -25.05 -7.46 -7.98
C ILE A 169 -26.10 -7.08 -9.03
N ALA A 170 -27.38 -7.20 -8.69
CA ALA A 170 -28.51 -6.86 -9.57
C ALA A 170 -28.64 -5.35 -9.78
N LEU A 171 -28.24 -4.53 -8.79
CA LEU A 171 -28.12 -3.08 -8.93
C LEU A 171 -26.99 -2.67 -9.89
N GLY A 172 -25.87 -3.39 -9.85
CA GLY A 172 -24.68 -3.02 -10.60
C GLY A 172 -24.00 -1.75 -10.08
N GLY A 173 -23.19 -1.13 -10.93
CA GLY A 173 -22.45 0.10 -10.63
C GLY A 173 -22.90 1.32 -11.45
N LEU A 174 -23.77 1.16 -12.44
CA LEU A 174 -24.23 2.29 -13.24
C LEU A 174 -24.91 3.34 -12.34
N PRO A 175 -24.44 4.61 -12.34
CA PRO A 175 -24.89 5.63 -11.39
C PRO A 175 -26.41 5.76 -11.25
N GLN A 176 -27.13 5.66 -12.38
CA GLN A 176 -28.58 5.75 -12.39
C GLN A 176 -29.26 4.67 -11.54
N TYR A 177 -28.77 3.42 -11.56
CA TYR A 177 -29.33 2.32 -10.77
C TYR A 177 -28.75 2.29 -9.37
N ALA A 178 -27.42 2.37 -9.26
CA ALA A 178 -26.68 2.16 -8.02
C ALA A 178 -26.94 3.25 -6.96
N LEU A 179 -27.26 4.47 -7.37
CA LEU A 179 -27.52 5.59 -6.46
C LEU A 179 -29.01 5.74 -6.11
N GLY A 180 -29.91 4.98 -6.75
CA GLY A 180 -31.29 4.80 -6.31
C GLY A 180 -32.17 6.06 -6.27
N THR A 181 -31.72 7.21 -6.76
CA THR A 181 -32.45 8.48 -6.57
C THR A 181 -33.67 8.66 -7.49
N GLN A 182 -33.92 7.74 -8.42
CA GLN A 182 -34.89 7.93 -9.51
C GLN A 182 -35.99 6.86 -9.63
N PHE A 183 -35.84 5.68 -9.00
CA PHE A 183 -36.79 4.58 -9.19
C PHE A 183 -37.72 4.43 -7.99
N THR A 184 -39.03 4.35 -8.25
CA THR A 184 -40.03 4.19 -7.18
C THR A 184 -40.27 2.72 -6.82
N SER A 185 -39.86 1.78 -7.69
CA SER A 185 -39.95 0.33 -7.42
C SER A 185 -38.86 -0.51 -8.12
N PRO A 186 -38.57 -1.74 -7.65
CA PRO A 186 -37.70 -2.70 -8.34
C PRO A 186 -38.15 -3.00 -9.78
N ARG A 187 -39.47 -2.97 -10.05
CA ARG A 187 -40.04 -3.21 -11.38
C ARG A 187 -39.70 -2.09 -12.36
N GLU A 188 -39.74 -0.83 -11.93
CA GLU A 188 -39.34 0.29 -12.79
C GLU A 188 -37.85 0.23 -13.13
N ARG A 189 -37.02 -0.14 -12.16
CA ARG A 189 -35.59 -0.34 -12.40
C ARG A 189 -35.35 -1.44 -13.43
N TYR A 190 -36.01 -2.59 -13.27
CA TYR A 190 -36.00 -3.69 -14.24
C TYR A 190 -36.34 -3.20 -15.66
N LEU A 191 -37.45 -2.46 -15.82
CA LEU A 191 -37.84 -1.91 -17.12
C LEU A 191 -36.81 -0.93 -17.68
N SER A 192 -36.22 -0.08 -16.83
CA SER A 192 -35.16 0.84 -17.26
C SER A 192 -33.89 0.10 -17.71
N ILE A 193 -33.46 -0.95 -17.01
CA ILE A 193 -32.30 -1.76 -17.41
C ILE A 193 -32.54 -2.39 -18.78
N LYS A 194 -33.75 -2.93 -18.98
CA LYS A 194 -34.15 -3.50 -20.26
C LYS A 194 -34.13 -2.47 -21.39
N ASP A 195 -34.76 -1.31 -21.17
CA ASP A 195 -34.80 -0.23 -22.16
C ASP A 195 -33.39 0.28 -22.49
N ASP A 196 -32.49 0.31 -21.50
CA ASP A 196 -31.09 0.71 -21.70
C ASP A 196 -30.28 -0.33 -22.48
N ILE A 197 -30.45 -1.63 -22.23
CA ILE A 197 -29.83 -2.69 -23.05
C ILE A 197 -30.24 -2.52 -24.52
N ASP A 198 -31.52 -2.27 -24.77
CA ASP A 198 -32.05 -2.08 -26.12
C ASP A 198 -31.57 -0.76 -26.75
N GLY A 199 -31.52 0.32 -25.97
CA GLY A 199 -31.08 1.65 -26.41
C GLY A 199 -29.57 1.76 -26.67
N VAL A 200 -28.76 1.00 -25.95
CA VAL A 200 -27.30 0.95 -26.12
C VAL A 200 -26.92 0.42 -27.50
N LEU A 201 -27.68 -0.54 -28.05
CA LEU A 201 -27.39 -1.22 -29.31
C LEU A 201 -27.89 -0.49 -30.57
N GLY A 202 -28.11 0.83 -30.53
CA GLY A 202 -28.53 1.67 -31.68
C GLY A 202 -27.83 1.38 -33.04
N ASP A 203 -28.41 1.81 -34.16
CA ASP A 203 -28.03 1.38 -35.54
C ASP A 203 -26.63 1.83 -36.01
N THR A 204 -26.01 2.76 -35.29
CA THR A 204 -24.75 3.42 -35.68
C THR A 204 -23.71 3.26 -34.59
N ILE A 205 -22.54 2.72 -34.96
CA ILE A 205 -21.40 2.48 -34.04
C ILE A 205 -20.51 3.72 -33.99
N LEU A 206 -20.16 4.23 -35.16
CA LEU A 206 -19.41 5.46 -35.44
C LEU A 206 -19.99 6.08 -36.73
N PRO A 207 -19.71 7.36 -37.05
CA PRO A 207 -20.11 7.94 -38.33
C PRO A 207 -19.65 7.04 -39.50
N GLY A 208 -20.60 6.51 -40.27
CA GLY A 208 -20.35 5.61 -41.40
C GLY A 208 -20.20 4.11 -41.08
N GLU A 209 -20.26 3.70 -39.80
CA GLU A 209 -20.20 2.29 -39.38
C GLU A 209 -21.59 1.82 -38.88
N GLN A 210 -22.31 1.05 -39.71
CA GLN A 210 -23.64 0.50 -39.37
C GLN A 210 -23.57 -0.84 -38.62
N LEU A 211 -24.52 -1.04 -37.71
CA LEU A 211 -24.71 -2.25 -36.92
C LEU A 211 -26.05 -2.89 -37.30
N ASP A 212 -26.04 -4.17 -37.71
CA ASP A 212 -27.29 -4.94 -37.72
C ASP A 212 -27.69 -5.21 -36.27
N LYS A 213 -28.75 -4.54 -35.82
CA LYS A 213 -29.29 -4.66 -34.46
C LYS A 213 -29.70 -6.07 -34.11
N THR A 214 -30.32 -6.80 -35.03
CA THR A 214 -30.82 -8.15 -34.75
C THR A 214 -29.66 -9.06 -34.37
N ILE A 215 -28.59 -9.02 -35.16
CA ILE A 215 -27.36 -9.76 -34.85
C ILE A 215 -26.72 -9.23 -33.57
N ALA A 216 -26.68 -7.90 -33.38
CA ALA A 216 -26.10 -7.31 -32.17
C ALA A 216 -26.78 -7.80 -30.89
N HIS A 217 -28.11 -7.74 -30.84
CA HIS A 217 -28.90 -8.19 -29.71
C HIS A 217 -28.69 -9.68 -29.46
N ALA A 218 -28.74 -10.51 -30.50
CA ALA A 218 -28.55 -11.95 -30.35
C ALA A 218 -27.17 -12.29 -29.77
N VAL A 219 -26.10 -11.69 -30.30
CA VAL A 219 -24.73 -11.92 -29.82
C VAL A 219 -24.53 -11.35 -28.42
N LEU A 220 -24.98 -10.12 -28.14
CA LEU A 220 -24.82 -9.52 -26.82
C LEU A 220 -25.55 -10.34 -25.76
N ARG A 221 -26.80 -10.73 -26.00
CA ARG A 221 -27.57 -11.58 -25.07
C ARG A 221 -26.88 -12.93 -24.83
N SER A 222 -26.32 -13.56 -25.87
CA SER A 222 -25.54 -14.80 -25.70
C SER A 222 -24.35 -14.62 -24.75
N LEU A 223 -23.64 -13.49 -24.83
CA LEU A 223 -22.50 -13.18 -23.94
C LEU A 223 -22.94 -12.84 -22.51
N LEU A 224 -23.97 -11.99 -22.38
CA LEU A 224 -24.52 -11.59 -21.07
C LEU A 224 -25.11 -12.78 -20.30
N GLY A 225 -25.53 -13.84 -20.99
CA GLY A 225 -26.04 -15.08 -20.38
C GLY A 225 -24.97 -16.01 -19.81
N ILE A 226 -23.69 -15.71 -20.03
CA ILE A 226 -22.53 -16.48 -19.51
C ILE A 226 -21.49 -15.57 -18.83
N PRO A 227 -21.88 -14.77 -17.82
CA PRO A 227 -20.97 -13.85 -17.14
C PRO A 227 -19.79 -14.62 -16.51
N GLY A 228 -18.55 -14.20 -16.79
CA GLY A 228 -17.32 -14.88 -16.37
C GLY A 228 -16.97 -16.13 -17.16
N GLY A 229 -17.78 -16.49 -18.16
CA GLY A 229 -17.53 -17.64 -19.02
C GLY A 229 -16.37 -17.44 -19.98
N ILE A 230 -15.58 -18.51 -20.19
CA ILE A 230 -14.55 -18.55 -21.24
C ILE A 230 -15.23 -18.55 -22.62
N LEU A 231 -14.90 -17.56 -23.43
CA LEU A 231 -15.45 -17.41 -24.78
C LEU A 231 -15.13 -18.63 -25.64
N LYS A 232 -16.16 -19.12 -26.34
CA LYS A 232 -16.03 -20.08 -27.43
C LYS A 232 -16.83 -19.57 -28.63
N VAL A 233 -16.16 -18.85 -29.53
CA VAL A 233 -16.79 -18.25 -30.72
C VAL A 233 -17.58 -19.28 -31.53
N SER A 234 -17.05 -20.50 -31.69
CA SER A 234 -17.74 -21.59 -32.40
C SER A 234 -19.04 -22.02 -31.73
N ARG A 235 -19.14 -21.96 -30.40
CA ARG A 235 -20.40 -22.28 -29.68
C ARG A 235 -21.49 -21.27 -30.04
N ILE A 236 -21.17 -19.98 -29.94
CA ILE A 236 -22.11 -18.89 -30.25
C ILE A 236 -22.48 -18.89 -31.73
N SER A 237 -21.49 -19.15 -32.60
CA SER A 237 -21.68 -19.30 -34.04
C SER A 237 -22.69 -20.40 -34.38
N ASN A 238 -22.56 -21.58 -33.75
CA ASN A 238 -23.49 -22.70 -33.95
C ASN A 238 -24.88 -22.45 -33.34
N GLU A 239 -24.93 -21.81 -32.17
CA GLU A 239 -26.19 -21.50 -31.47
C GLU A 239 -27.04 -20.47 -32.22
N LEU A 240 -26.40 -19.44 -32.77
CA LEU A 240 -27.09 -18.34 -33.46
C LEU A 240 -27.18 -18.52 -34.98
N GLY A 241 -26.47 -19.48 -35.56
CA GLY A 241 -26.45 -19.73 -37.00
C GLY A 241 -25.68 -18.68 -37.83
N TYR A 242 -24.81 -17.89 -37.20
CA TYR A 242 -23.94 -16.91 -37.87
C TYR A 242 -22.50 -17.40 -37.96
N ASP A 243 -21.77 -16.97 -38.98
CA ASP A 243 -20.37 -17.36 -39.13
C ASP A 243 -19.46 -16.76 -38.04
N SER A 244 -18.35 -17.45 -37.74
CA SER A 244 -17.44 -17.05 -36.66
C SER A 244 -16.78 -15.69 -36.85
N ARG A 245 -16.63 -15.20 -38.09
CA ARG A 245 -16.07 -13.87 -38.36
C ARG A 245 -17.10 -12.79 -38.01
N THR A 246 -18.38 -13.02 -38.30
CA THR A 246 -19.48 -12.18 -37.85
C THR A 246 -19.52 -12.11 -36.33
N ILE A 247 -19.54 -13.23 -35.62
CA ILE A 247 -19.54 -13.25 -34.15
C ILE A 247 -18.34 -12.46 -33.57
N SER A 248 -17.13 -12.72 -34.09
CA SER A 248 -15.91 -12.02 -33.65
C SER A 248 -15.98 -10.51 -33.91
N ARG A 249 -16.57 -10.10 -35.04
CA ARG A 249 -16.80 -8.67 -35.36
C ARG A 249 -17.66 -8.00 -34.29
N TYR A 250 -18.76 -8.64 -33.91
CA TYR A 250 -19.71 -8.09 -32.92
C TYR A 250 -19.11 -8.02 -31.52
N ILE A 251 -18.35 -9.04 -31.10
CA ILE A 251 -17.61 -9.03 -29.83
C ILE A 251 -16.65 -7.83 -29.79
N GLY A 252 -15.86 -7.61 -30.85
CA GLY A 252 -14.97 -6.45 -30.93
C GLY A 252 -15.70 -5.10 -31.00
N ILE A 253 -16.95 -5.06 -31.47
CA ILE A 253 -17.80 -3.86 -31.36
C ILE A 253 -18.19 -3.62 -29.89
N PHE A 254 -18.61 -4.66 -29.17
CA PHE A 254 -19.03 -4.53 -27.77
C PHE A 254 -17.88 -4.14 -26.84
N GLU A 255 -16.66 -4.63 -27.08
CA GLU A 255 -15.46 -4.15 -26.37
C GLU A 255 -15.19 -2.67 -26.66
N ARG A 256 -15.26 -2.25 -27.94
CA ARG A 256 -15.08 -0.83 -28.31
C ARG A 256 -16.16 0.11 -27.76
N ARG A 257 -17.34 -0.44 -27.42
CA ARG A 257 -18.45 0.29 -26.78
C ARG A 257 -18.52 0.08 -25.28
N PHE A 258 -17.53 -0.60 -24.68
CA PHE A 258 -17.44 -0.84 -23.25
C PHE A 258 -18.68 -1.55 -22.68
N LEU A 259 -19.26 -2.50 -23.42
CA LEU A 259 -20.40 -3.30 -22.93
C LEU A 259 -19.94 -4.58 -22.24
N ILE A 260 -18.77 -5.07 -22.67
CA ILE A 260 -18.07 -6.21 -22.11
C ILE A 260 -16.60 -5.85 -21.97
N HIS A 261 -15.90 -6.56 -21.08
CA HIS A 261 -14.44 -6.62 -21.08
C HIS A 261 -13.99 -8.08 -21.07
N SER A 262 -12.80 -8.31 -21.60
CA SER A 262 -12.21 -9.64 -21.75
C SER A 262 -10.98 -9.78 -20.86
N LEU A 263 -10.88 -10.89 -20.14
CA LEU A 263 -9.68 -11.28 -19.42
C LEU A 263 -8.97 -12.37 -20.22
N PRO A 264 -7.79 -12.11 -20.80
CA PRO A 264 -7.02 -13.14 -21.49
C PRO A 264 -6.37 -14.13 -20.52
N ASN A 265 -6.03 -15.32 -21.01
CA ASN A 265 -5.38 -16.33 -20.18
C ASN A 265 -3.88 -16.02 -20.03
N LEU A 266 -3.45 -15.69 -18.81
CA LEU A 266 -2.06 -15.38 -18.48
C LEU A 266 -1.08 -16.48 -18.91
N ARG A 267 -1.50 -17.75 -18.89
CA ARG A 267 -0.64 -18.89 -19.24
C ARG A 267 -0.29 -18.94 -20.73
N LEU A 268 -1.10 -18.33 -21.59
CA LEU A 268 -0.81 -18.27 -23.02
C LEU A 268 0.31 -17.28 -23.28
N ALA A 269 1.17 -17.58 -24.27
CA ALA A 269 2.15 -16.62 -24.76
C ALA A 269 1.45 -15.32 -25.19
N ALA A 270 2.09 -14.16 -25.00
CA ALA A 270 1.48 -12.84 -25.25
C ALA A 270 0.79 -12.72 -26.62
N HIS A 271 1.39 -13.25 -27.70
CA HIS A 271 0.79 -13.22 -29.05
C HIS A 271 -0.43 -14.15 -29.24
N LYS A 272 -0.72 -15.03 -28.27
CA LYS A 272 -1.87 -15.94 -28.23
C LYS A 272 -2.94 -15.51 -27.24
N GLN A 273 -2.70 -14.46 -26.46
CA GLN A 273 -3.65 -13.86 -25.53
C GLN A 273 -4.70 -13.01 -26.28
N ASN A 274 -5.45 -13.66 -27.17
CA ASN A 274 -6.51 -13.02 -27.94
C ASN A 274 -7.88 -13.17 -27.26
N VAL A 275 -8.84 -12.37 -27.72
CA VAL A 275 -10.20 -12.33 -27.18
C VAL A 275 -10.89 -13.70 -27.29
N ALA A 276 -10.61 -14.49 -28.34
CA ALA A 276 -11.31 -15.73 -28.65
C ALA A 276 -11.24 -16.81 -27.56
N HIS A 277 -10.28 -16.72 -26.63
CA HIS A 277 -10.12 -17.61 -25.49
C HIS A 277 -10.09 -16.86 -24.14
N SER A 278 -10.66 -15.67 -24.10
CA SER A 278 -10.74 -14.85 -22.90
C SER A 278 -12.01 -15.16 -22.09
N LYS A 279 -11.96 -14.95 -20.77
CA LYS A 279 -13.20 -14.83 -19.99
C LYS A 279 -13.89 -13.53 -20.37
N ILE A 280 -15.21 -13.57 -20.54
CA ILE A 280 -16.01 -12.39 -20.90
C ILE A 280 -16.87 -12.00 -19.70
N HIS A 281 -16.76 -10.75 -19.30
CA HIS A 281 -17.55 -10.18 -18.23
C HIS A 281 -18.37 -9.01 -18.76
N PRO A 282 -19.66 -8.90 -18.36
CA PRO A 282 -20.40 -7.68 -18.59
C PRO A 282 -19.74 -6.52 -17.85
N VAL A 283 -19.67 -5.34 -18.46
CA VAL A 283 -19.14 -4.15 -17.78
C VAL A 283 -20.00 -3.76 -16.57
N ASP A 284 -21.28 -4.13 -16.57
CA ASP A 284 -22.18 -3.99 -15.43
C ASP A 284 -23.02 -5.26 -15.23
N THR A 285 -23.07 -5.79 -14.01
CA THR A 285 -23.75 -7.05 -13.69
C THR A 285 -25.27 -6.96 -13.75
N SER A 286 -25.85 -5.75 -13.68
CA SER A 286 -27.30 -5.55 -13.81
C SER A 286 -27.82 -6.10 -15.14
N PHE A 287 -27.04 -5.99 -16.22
CA PHE A 287 -27.43 -6.49 -17.54
C PHE A 287 -27.57 -8.02 -17.58
N SER A 288 -26.66 -8.74 -16.94
CA SER A 288 -26.75 -10.20 -16.84
C SER A 288 -27.88 -10.62 -15.92
N CYS A 289 -28.09 -9.94 -14.79
CA CYS A 289 -29.18 -10.25 -13.86
C CYS A 289 -30.56 -10.05 -14.51
N GLU A 290 -30.71 -8.97 -15.27
CA GLU A 290 -31.90 -8.67 -16.07
C GLU A 290 -32.18 -9.78 -17.08
N LEU A 291 -31.18 -10.11 -17.91
CA LEU A 291 -31.32 -11.14 -18.95
C LEU A 291 -31.68 -12.52 -18.37
N LEU A 292 -31.09 -12.89 -17.23
CA LEU A 292 -31.40 -14.15 -16.56
C LEU A 292 -32.85 -14.15 -16.05
N SER A 293 -33.28 -13.05 -15.44
CA SER A 293 -34.66 -12.88 -14.95
C SER A 293 -35.68 -12.92 -16.09
N GLU A 294 -35.41 -12.26 -17.22
CA GLU A 294 -36.22 -12.33 -18.45
C GLU A 294 -36.39 -13.76 -18.97
N SER A 295 -35.36 -14.58 -18.78
CA SER A 295 -35.35 -15.99 -19.19
C SER A 295 -36.07 -16.91 -18.19
N GLY A 296 -36.71 -16.35 -17.16
CA GLY A 296 -37.39 -17.09 -16.09
C GLY A 296 -36.44 -17.77 -15.11
N LYS A 297 -35.17 -17.38 -15.08
CA LYS A 297 -34.15 -17.92 -14.18
C LYS A 297 -34.03 -17.06 -12.94
N ASP A 298 -33.68 -17.68 -11.82
CA ASP A 298 -33.48 -16.99 -10.55
C ASP A 298 -32.08 -17.30 -9.99
N PRO A 299 -31.13 -16.36 -10.06
CA PRO A 299 -29.78 -16.58 -9.54
C PRO A 299 -29.74 -16.92 -8.05
N LEU A 300 -30.73 -16.54 -7.23
CA LEU A 300 -30.73 -16.89 -5.81
C LEU A 300 -31.00 -18.39 -5.58
N SER A 301 -31.82 -19.01 -6.43
CA SER A 301 -32.12 -20.45 -6.36
C SER A 301 -31.22 -21.30 -7.26
N GLU A 302 -30.43 -20.70 -8.16
CA GLU A 302 -29.52 -21.39 -9.09
C GLU A 302 -28.04 -21.04 -8.81
N PRO A 303 -27.30 -21.87 -8.03
CA PRO A 303 -25.95 -21.55 -7.56
C PRO A 303 -24.93 -21.28 -8.68
N ALA A 304 -25.02 -21.98 -9.81
CA ALA A 304 -24.12 -21.79 -10.94
C ALA A 304 -24.31 -20.42 -11.60
N LEU A 305 -25.54 -19.94 -11.71
CA LEU A 305 -25.83 -18.60 -12.24
C LEU A 305 -25.33 -17.52 -11.30
N PHE A 306 -25.60 -17.68 -9.99
CA PHE A 306 -25.08 -16.79 -8.97
C PHE A 306 -23.56 -16.67 -9.04
N GLY A 307 -22.86 -17.81 -9.18
CA GLY A 307 -21.40 -17.86 -9.29
C GLY A 307 -20.87 -16.97 -10.40
N GLY A 308 -21.42 -17.07 -11.62
CA GLY A 308 -20.94 -16.28 -12.76
C GLY A 308 -21.19 -14.77 -12.62
N ILE A 309 -22.38 -14.36 -12.12
CA ILE A 309 -22.65 -12.93 -11.86
C ILE A 309 -21.82 -12.40 -10.68
N PHE A 310 -21.55 -13.23 -9.66
CA PHE A 310 -20.74 -12.87 -8.51
C PHE A 310 -19.27 -12.69 -8.90
N GLU A 311 -18.73 -13.60 -9.71
CA GLU A 311 -17.39 -13.48 -10.31
C GLU A 311 -17.26 -12.16 -11.08
N SER A 312 -18.21 -11.89 -11.99
CA SER A 312 -18.21 -10.65 -12.77
C SER A 312 -18.35 -9.40 -11.91
N PHE A 313 -19.11 -9.47 -10.82
CA PHE A 313 -19.23 -8.37 -9.88
C PHE A 313 -17.89 -8.04 -9.23
N VAL A 314 -17.16 -9.06 -8.74
CA VAL A 314 -15.82 -8.89 -8.14
C VAL A 314 -14.83 -8.35 -9.16
N VAL A 315 -14.81 -8.91 -10.38
CA VAL A 315 -13.95 -8.43 -11.48
C VAL A 315 -14.23 -6.96 -11.80
N ASN A 316 -15.51 -6.55 -11.88
CA ASN A 316 -15.89 -5.16 -12.13
C ASN A 316 -15.39 -4.19 -11.05
N GLN A 317 -15.21 -4.63 -9.80
CA GLN A 317 -14.60 -3.80 -8.76
C GLN A 317 -13.08 -3.65 -8.97
N LEU A 318 -12.40 -4.76 -9.22
CA LEU A 318 -10.93 -4.81 -9.22
C LEU A 318 -10.31 -4.29 -10.52
N VAL A 319 -10.92 -4.58 -11.68
CA VAL A 319 -10.46 -4.05 -12.98
C VAL A 319 -10.61 -2.54 -13.04
N ALA A 320 -11.68 -1.98 -12.48
CA ALA A 320 -11.80 -0.54 -12.34
C ALA A 320 -10.68 0.01 -11.45
N ALA A 321 -10.52 -0.56 -10.24
CA ALA A 321 -9.53 -0.09 -9.27
C ALA A 321 -8.08 -0.21 -9.71
N ALA A 322 -7.76 -1.13 -10.61
CA ALA A 322 -6.43 -1.24 -11.19
C ALA A 322 -5.97 0.05 -11.90
N GLN A 323 -6.89 0.89 -12.39
CA GLN A 323 -6.54 2.12 -13.11
C GLN A 323 -6.03 3.27 -12.24
N TRP A 324 -6.34 3.24 -10.94
CA TRP A 324 -5.87 4.24 -9.96
C TRP A 324 -5.01 3.65 -8.85
N SER A 325 -4.68 2.36 -8.97
CA SER A 325 -3.70 1.68 -8.12
C SER A 325 -2.29 2.19 -8.38
N ARG A 326 -1.45 2.24 -7.35
CA ARG A 326 -0.01 2.51 -7.51
C ARG A 326 0.70 1.40 -8.27
N HIS A 327 0.20 0.17 -8.19
CA HIS A 327 0.75 -0.98 -8.92
C HIS A 327 0.36 -0.98 -10.40
N LEU A 328 -0.72 -0.30 -10.80
CA LEU A 328 -1.23 -0.26 -12.18
C LEU A 328 -1.23 -1.64 -12.88
N PRO A 329 -1.81 -2.70 -12.28
CA PRO A 329 -1.65 -4.05 -12.81
C PRO A 329 -2.49 -4.29 -14.08
N ASP A 330 -1.96 -5.14 -14.95
CA ASP A 330 -2.72 -5.74 -16.04
C ASP A 330 -3.59 -6.90 -15.51
N SER A 331 -4.78 -7.05 -16.07
CA SER A 331 -5.79 -8.03 -15.61
C SER A 331 -5.90 -9.24 -16.55
N PHE A 332 -5.82 -10.44 -15.99
CA PHE A 332 -5.90 -11.71 -16.70
C PHE A 332 -6.82 -12.68 -15.95
N TYR A 333 -7.13 -13.82 -16.53
CA TYR A 333 -7.44 -15.04 -15.76
C TYR A 333 -6.29 -16.03 -15.96
N TRP A 334 -6.25 -17.10 -15.17
CA TRP A 334 -5.26 -18.15 -15.37
C TRP A 334 -5.93 -19.51 -15.40
N ARG A 335 -5.62 -20.33 -16.40
CA ARG A 335 -6.13 -21.69 -16.50
C ARG A 335 -5.12 -22.61 -17.15
N GLU A 336 -4.97 -23.81 -16.57
CA GLU A 336 -4.12 -24.85 -17.13
C GLU A 336 -4.72 -25.49 -18.39
N SER A 337 -3.87 -26.15 -19.17
CA SER A 337 -4.35 -27.06 -20.23
C SER A 337 -4.72 -28.42 -19.62
N GLY A 338 -5.68 -29.13 -20.22
CA GLY A 338 -6.04 -30.49 -19.83
C GLY A 338 -7.53 -30.65 -19.53
N SER A 339 -7.91 -31.87 -19.13
CA SER A 339 -9.30 -32.27 -18.87
C SER A 339 -9.83 -31.85 -17.49
N LYS A 340 -8.94 -31.69 -16.51
CA LYS A 340 -9.24 -31.17 -15.15
C LYS A 340 -8.25 -30.08 -14.76
N PRO A 341 -8.22 -28.95 -15.49
CA PRO A 341 -7.24 -27.91 -15.24
C PRO A 341 -7.58 -27.15 -13.97
N ASN A 342 -6.54 -26.71 -13.27
CA ASN A 342 -6.71 -25.68 -12.25
C ASN A 342 -6.98 -24.33 -12.94
N GLU A 343 -7.73 -23.47 -12.26
CA GLU A 343 -8.14 -22.16 -12.73
C GLU A 343 -8.05 -21.16 -11.58
N VAL A 344 -7.77 -19.90 -11.93
CA VAL A 344 -7.86 -18.74 -11.07
C VAL A 344 -8.63 -17.66 -11.84
N ASP A 345 -9.70 -17.15 -11.24
CA ASP A 345 -10.69 -16.33 -11.94
C ASP A 345 -10.16 -14.97 -12.40
N LEU A 346 -9.35 -14.31 -11.58
CA LEU A 346 -8.66 -13.06 -11.90
C LEU A 346 -7.22 -13.11 -11.40
N VAL A 347 -6.30 -12.63 -12.22
CA VAL A 347 -4.88 -12.47 -11.88
C VAL A 347 -4.47 -11.06 -12.26
N LEU A 348 -4.02 -10.31 -11.27
CA LEU A 348 -3.48 -8.96 -11.44
C LEU A 348 -1.95 -9.06 -11.52
N VAL A 349 -1.35 -8.52 -12.58
CA VAL A 349 0.09 -8.61 -12.83
C VAL A 349 0.70 -7.21 -12.88
N SER A 350 1.69 -6.93 -12.02
CA SER A 350 2.46 -5.68 -12.03
C SER A 350 3.95 -5.98 -11.92
N GLY A 351 4.70 -5.67 -12.98
CA GLY A 351 6.14 -5.93 -13.03
C GLY A 351 6.47 -7.42 -12.83
N GLN A 352 7.22 -7.72 -11.76
CA GLN A 352 7.62 -9.08 -11.37
C GLN A 352 6.74 -9.66 -10.26
N GLU A 353 5.57 -9.07 -10.03
CA GLU A 353 4.64 -9.51 -9.00
C GLU A 353 3.27 -9.80 -9.61
N LEU A 354 2.57 -10.80 -9.08
CA LEU A 354 1.18 -11.06 -9.39
C LEU A 354 0.37 -11.44 -8.15
N VAL A 355 -0.90 -11.04 -8.17
CA VAL A 355 -1.89 -11.36 -7.14
C VAL A 355 -2.99 -12.19 -7.80
N GLY A 356 -3.28 -13.38 -7.24
CA GLY A 356 -4.35 -14.26 -7.69
C GLY A 356 -5.63 -14.06 -6.91
N ILE A 357 -6.77 -14.07 -7.59
CA ILE A 357 -8.11 -13.94 -7.01
C ILE A 357 -9.00 -15.06 -7.53
N GLU A 358 -9.56 -15.84 -6.62
CA GLU A 358 -10.56 -16.89 -6.87
C GLU A 358 -11.90 -16.42 -6.27
N VAL A 359 -13.02 -16.66 -6.94
CA VAL A 359 -14.35 -16.26 -6.45
C VAL A 359 -15.20 -17.49 -6.12
N LYS A 360 -15.76 -17.53 -4.90
CA LYS A 360 -16.58 -18.66 -4.41
C LYS A 360 -17.94 -18.21 -3.89
N ALA A 361 -19.00 -18.62 -4.58
CA ALA A 361 -20.39 -18.40 -4.19
C ALA A 361 -20.86 -19.32 -3.03
N ALA A 362 -19.99 -19.55 -2.05
CA ALA A 362 -20.22 -20.38 -0.88
C ALA A 362 -19.98 -19.57 0.40
N SER A 363 -20.73 -19.89 1.46
CA SER A 363 -20.62 -19.24 2.78
C SER A 363 -19.55 -19.86 3.68
N SER A 364 -19.00 -20.99 3.28
CA SER A 364 -17.89 -21.69 3.91
C SER A 364 -16.84 -22.01 2.86
N ILE A 365 -15.58 -22.00 3.27
CA ILE A 365 -14.44 -22.33 2.42
C ILE A 365 -13.65 -23.49 3.03
N ASP A 366 -13.07 -24.32 2.18
CA ASP A 366 -12.17 -25.39 2.58
C ASP A 366 -10.85 -25.36 1.79
N ALA A 367 -9.91 -26.23 2.16
CA ALA A 367 -8.61 -26.30 1.53
C ALA A 367 -8.68 -26.52 0.00
N SER A 368 -9.72 -27.18 -0.51
CA SER A 368 -9.87 -27.44 -1.94
C SER A 368 -10.20 -26.19 -2.76
N ASP A 369 -10.80 -25.17 -2.13
CA ASP A 369 -11.08 -23.87 -2.77
C ASP A 369 -9.81 -23.10 -3.15
N PHE A 370 -8.70 -23.36 -2.45
CA PHE A 370 -7.39 -22.76 -2.74
C PHE A 370 -6.58 -23.50 -3.80
N LYS A 371 -7.11 -24.60 -4.36
CA LYS A 371 -6.35 -25.45 -5.29
C LYS A 371 -5.81 -24.69 -6.51
N GLY A 372 -6.63 -23.80 -7.08
CA GLY A 372 -6.24 -22.91 -8.18
C GLY A 372 -5.08 -22.00 -7.81
N LEU A 373 -5.22 -21.28 -6.69
CA LEU A 373 -4.21 -20.36 -6.16
C LEU A 373 -2.91 -21.07 -5.78
N ARG A 374 -2.98 -22.27 -5.19
CA ARG A 374 -1.79 -23.09 -4.91
C ARG A 374 -1.07 -23.48 -6.20
N ALA A 375 -1.80 -23.87 -7.25
CA ALA A 375 -1.19 -24.17 -8.53
C ALA A 375 -0.52 -22.92 -9.15
N LEU A 376 -1.19 -21.76 -9.06
CA LEU A 376 -0.63 -20.48 -9.52
C LEU A 376 0.58 -20.03 -8.70
N SER A 377 0.66 -20.38 -7.41
CA SER A 377 1.78 -20.02 -6.53
C SER A 377 3.14 -20.60 -6.92
N SER A 378 3.16 -21.54 -7.87
CA SER A 378 4.39 -22.02 -8.49
C SER A 378 5.04 -20.99 -9.44
N ASP A 379 4.31 -19.96 -9.86
CA ASP A 379 4.88 -18.83 -10.60
C ASP A 379 5.74 -17.98 -9.65
N PRO A 380 7.03 -17.73 -9.95
CA PRO A 380 7.92 -17.00 -9.05
C PRO A 380 7.47 -15.54 -8.80
N ARG A 381 6.57 -15.00 -9.63
CA ARG A 381 5.98 -13.68 -9.44
C ARG A 381 4.85 -13.67 -8.42
N PHE A 382 4.35 -14.84 -7.99
CA PHE A 382 3.19 -14.93 -7.11
C PHE A 382 3.48 -14.30 -5.74
N LYS A 383 2.82 -13.19 -5.45
CA LYS A 383 2.94 -12.46 -4.19
C LYS A 383 1.92 -12.95 -3.18
N ARG A 384 0.64 -12.89 -3.54
CA ARG A 384 -0.52 -13.22 -2.67
C ARG A 384 -1.67 -13.83 -3.46
N GLY A 385 -2.49 -14.62 -2.78
CA GLY A 385 -3.72 -15.22 -3.32
C GLY A 385 -4.90 -15.00 -2.39
N PHE A 386 -6.06 -14.71 -2.99
CA PHE A 386 -7.28 -14.42 -2.26
C PHE A 386 -8.45 -15.23 -2.80
N VAL A 387 -9.17 -15.92 -1.92
CA VAL A 387 -10.50 -16.47 -2.19
C VAL A 387 -11.53 -15.44 -1.72
N ILE A 388 -12.26 -14.83 -2.64
CA ILE A 388 -13.36 -13.91 -2.31
C ILE A 388 -14.65 -14.71 -2.24
N TYR A 389 -15.30 -14.72 -1.08
CA TYR A 389 -16.44 -15.62 -0.83
C TYR A 389 -17.59 -14.94 -0.09
N THR A 390 -18.72 -15.65 0.05
CA THR A 390 -19.97 -15.11 0.61
C THR A 390 -20.14 -15.40 2.10
N GLY A 391 -19.10 -15.86 2.80
CA GLY A 391 -19.13 -16.07 4.24
C GLY A 391 -18.76 -14.83 5.02
N GLY A 392 -18.75 -14.97 6.35
CA GLY A 392 -18.66 -13.83 7.28
C GLY A 392 -17.30 -13.57 7.88
N THR A 393 -16.28 -14.40 7.66
CA THR A 393 -15.00 -14.31 8.40
C THR A 393 -13.79 -14.34 7.47
N ILE A 394 -12.67 -13.78 7.93
CA ILE A 394 -11.40 -13.94 7.23
C ILE A 394 -10.76 -15.26 7.64
N VAL A 395 -10.25 -16.01 6.66
CA VAL A 395 -9.52 -17.26 6.92
C VAL A 395 -8.13 -17.17 6.32
N ARG A 396 -7.12 -17.51 7.12
CA ARG A 396 -5.74 -17.67 6.65
C ARG A 396 -5.49 -19.14 6.35
N GLU A 397 -5.24 -19.46 5.09
CA GLU A 397 -4.86 -20.82 4.67
C GLU A 397 -3.33 -21.01 4.72
N ALA A 398 -2.57 -19.99 4.31
CA ALA A 398 -1.11 -19.99 4.34
C ALA A 398 -0.58 -18.56 4.54
N HIS A 399 0.75 -18.38 4.58
CA HIS A 399 1.37 -17.06 4.78
C HIS A 399 0.84 -16.00 3.80
N ASN A 400 0.69 -16.38 2.53
CA ASN A 400 0.27 -15.52 1.42
C ASN A 400 -1.08 -15.93 0.78
N LEU A 401 -1.85 -16.82 1.41
CA LEU A 401 -3.16 -17.28 0.93
C LEU A 401 -4.25 -17.00 1.95
N TRP A 402 -5.28 -16.29 1.52
CA TRP A 402 -6.35 -15.78 2.38
C TRP A 402 -7.72 -16.00 1.75
N ALA A 403 -8.75 -16.23 2.56
CA ALA A 403 -10.14 -16.06 2.14
C ALA A 403 -10.73 -14.81 2.79
N LEU A 404 -11.35 -13.97 1.98
CA LEU A 404 -11.96 -12.71 2.39
C LEU A 404 -13.46 -12.73 2.10
N PRO A 405 -14.32 -12.37 3.07
CA PRO A 405 -15.70 -12.02 2.77
C PRO A 405 -15.73 -10.95 1.69
N VAL A 406 -16.65 -11.04 0.72
CA VAL A 406 -16.72 -10.06 -0.37
C VAL A 406 -16.80 -8.61 0.13
N SER A 407 -17.46 -8.38 1.27
CA SER A 407 -17.63 -7.01 1.77
C SER A 407 -16.32 -6.36 2.27
N ALA A 408 -15.30 -7.17 2.56
CA ALA A 408 -13.94 -6.69 2.82
C ALA A 408 -13.35 -5.88 1.65
N LEU A 409 -13.86 -6.06 0.43
CA LEU A 409 -13.40 -5.32 -0.75
C LEU A 409 -13.75 -3.82 -0.69
N TRP A 410 -14.74 -3.41 0.12
CA TRP A 410 -15.16 -2.00 0.20
C TRP A 410 -15.35 -1.44 1.61
N GLU A 411 -15.49 -2.29 2.63
CA GLU A 411 -15.54 -1.84 4.02
C GLU A 411 -14.17 -1.29 4.47
N LYS A 412 -14.19 -0.27 5.33
CA LYS A 412 -12.98 0.36 5.87
C LYS A 412 -12.38 -0.50 6.98
N GLY A 413 -11.07 -0.41 7.17
CA GLY A 413 -10.37 -1.04 8.30
C GLY A 413 -10.08 -2.54 8.16
N VAL A 414 -10.42 -3.17 7.04
CA VAL A 414 -10.21 -4.62 6.83
C VAL A 414 -8.81 -4.94 6.31
N LEU A 415 -8.35 -4.13 5.36
CA LEU A 415 -7.01 -4.19 4.81
C LEU A 415 -6.34 -2.87 5.17
N LEU A 416 -5.57 -2.88 6.25
CA LEU A 416 -4.93 -1.69 6.79
C LEU A 416 -3.66 -1.41 6.00
N LYS A 417 -3.41 -0.13 5.68
CA LYS A 417 -2.10 0.26 5.16
C LYS A 417 -1.05 0.04 6.25
N PRO A 418 0.20 -0.31 5.89
CA PRO A 418 1.29 -0.43 6.85
C PRO A 418 1.46 0.81 7.76
N SER A 419 1.03 2.00 7.30
CA SER A 419 1.05 3.27 8.02
C SER A 419 -0.25 3.64 8.78
N GLU A 420 -1.32 2.84 8.68
CA GLU A 420 -2.65 3.16 9.26
C GLU A 420 -2.95 2.35 10.54
N LYS A 421 -2.01 2.37 11.49
CA LYS A 421 -2.37 2.37 12.91
C LYS A 421 -1.96 3.70 13.52
N THR A 422 -2.87 4.68 13.43
CA THR A 422 -3.32 5.60 14.51
C THR A 422 -3.79 6.94 13.94
N SER A 423 -5.07 7.25 14.14
CA SER A 423 -5.54 8.62 14.30
C SER A 423 -6.70 8.60 15.32
N PRO A 424 -6.54 9.14 16.53
CA PRO A 424 -7.49 9.01 17.66
C PRO A 424 -8.85 9.71 17.51
N GLU A 425 -9.25 10.19 16.33
CA GLU A 425 -10.38 11.13 16.22
C GLU A 425 -11.72 10.52 15.78
N GLN A 426 -11.79 9.27 15.33
CA GLN A 426 -13.04 8.72 14.77
C GLN A 426 -13.98 8.00 15.77
N VAL A 427 -13.66 7.99 17.07
CA VAL A 427 -14.52 7.35 18.11
C VAL A 427 -15.31 8.37 18.95
N GLN A 428 -15.10 9.68 18.79
CA GLN A 428 -15.90 10.70 19.48
C GLN A 428 -17.25 10.95 18.79
N ARG A 429 -18.21 10.02 18.90
CA ARG A 429 -19.65 10.33 18.81
C ARG A 429 -20.56 9.19 19.25
N ALA A 430 -20.40 8.72 20.48
CA ALA A 430 -21.54 8.20 21.24
C ALA A 430 -21.23 8.20 22.74
N VAL A 431 -22.15 8.81 23.50
CA VAL A 431 -22.36 8.65 24.95
C VAL A 431 -21.40 9.43 25.87
N THR A 432 -21.87 10.63 26.24
CA THR A 432 -21.57 11.32 27.51
C THR A 432 -21.80 10.38 28.69
N LEU A 433 -21.00 10.49 29.77
CA LEU A 433 -21.42 10.41 31.21
C LEU A 433 -20.18 10.57 32.14
N PRO A 434 -20.36 10.84 33.46
CA PRO A 434 -19.54 11.76 34.26
C PRO A 434 -18.51 11.11 35.21
N SER A 435 -17.62 11.99 35.69
CA SER A 435 -16.86 11.96 36.96
C SER A 435 -15.81 10.86 37.20
N VAL A 436 -14.61 11.36 37.51
CA VAL A 436 -13.34 10.67 37.75
C VAL A 436 -13.35 9.81 39.02
N LYS A 437 -12.93 8.55 38.86
CA LYS A 437 -12.22 7.71 39.84
C LYS A 437 -11.16 6.90 39.11
N PRO A 438 -10.05 6.52 39.76
CA PRO A 438 -8.81 6.13 39.08
C PRO A 438 -9.01 4.82 38.32
N SER A 439 -8.88 4.85 36.99
CA SER A 439 -9.08 3.68 36.12
C SER A 439 -7.78 2.99 35.78
N SER A 440 -7.84 1.66 35.93
CA SER A 440 -6.89 0.60 35.61
C SER A 440 -6.86 0.26 34.12
N ASP A 441 -6.47 1.18 33.24
CA ASP A 441 -6.55 1.00 31.78
C ASP A 441 -5.17 0.90 31.11
N GLN A 442 -4.32 0.00 31.61
CA GLN A 442 -3.24 -0.59 30.81
C GLN A 442 -3.68 -1.99 30.35
N PRO A 443 -3.63 -2.32 29.04
CA PRO A 443 -4.13 -3.60 28.51
C PRO A 443 -3.23 -4.81 28.84
N PHE A 444 -2.00 -4.58 29.31
CA PHE A 444 -1.01 -5.61 29.60
C PHE A 444 -0.26 -5.28 30.89
N ASP A 445 0.09 -6.30 31.66
CA ASP A 445 0.87 -6.16 32.91
C ASP A 445 2.36 -5.94 32.64
N ALA A 446 2.84 -6.50 31.53
CA ALA A 446 4.24 -6.47 31.13
C ALA A 446 4.38 -6.78 29.64
N ARG A 447 5.56 -6.47 29.09
CA ARG A 447 5.95 -6.84 27.73
C ARG A 447 7.15 -7.78 27.75
N LEU A 448 7.11 -8.78 26.88
CA LEU A 448 8.12 -9.83 26.69
C LEU A 448 8.70 -9.75 25.29
N PHE A 449 10.01 -9.50 25.18
CA PHE A 449 10.72 -9.58 23.91
C PHE A 449 11.40 -10.95 23.75
N LEU A 450 11.00 -11.72 22.75
CA LEU A 450 11.61 -13.03 22.42
C LEU A 450 12.80 -12.82 21.46
N SER A 451 14.01 -13.00 21.97
CA SER A 451 15.24 -12.99 21.16
C SER A 451 15.62 -14.43 20.80
N TYR A 452 15.65 -14.77 19.52
CA TYR A 452 15.92 -16.14 19.07
C TYR A 452 16.54 -16.18 17.66
N ARG A 453 17.15 -17.32 17.30
CA ARG A 453 17.61 -17.56 15.93
C ARG A 453 16.53 -18.27 15.12
N HIS A 454 16.09 -17.65 14.02
CA HIS A 454 15.07 -18.21 13.14
C HIS A 454 15.32 -19.64 12.67
N GLU A 455 16.54 -19.93 12.19
CA GLU A 455 16.92 -21.27 11.71
C GLU A 455 16.79 -22.35 12.80
N ASP A 456 17.00 -21.96 14.06
CA ASP A 456 16.88 -22.89 15.18
C ASP A 456 15.40 -23.11 15.55
N ASN A 457 14.55 -22.08 15.42
CA ASN A 457 13.11 -22.23 15.57
C ASN A 457 12.48 -23.05 14.44
N GLU A 458 12.91 -22.84 13.19
CA GLU A 458 12.49 -23.65 12.04
C GLU A 458 12.90 -25.12 12.22
N TYR A 459 14.13 -25.37 12.70
CA TYR A 459 14.59 -26.73 13.00
C TYR A 459 13.76 -27.43 14.09
N LEU A 460 13.24 -26.68 15.06
CA LEU A 460 12.36 -27.18 16.12
C LEU A 460 10.87 -27.09 15.74
N ASP A 461 10.56 -27.05 14.45
CA ASP A 461 9.21 -26.96 13.91
C ASP A 461 8.37 -25.82 14.51
N GLY A 462 8.98 -24.70 14.92
CA GLY A 462 8.32 -23.53 15.52
C GLY A 462 8.17 -23.57 17.05
N ALA A 463 8.82 -24.50 17.75
CA ALA A 463 8.63 -24.70 19.19
C ALA A 463 9.02 -23.49 20.05
N ILE A 464 10.01 -22.69 19.62
CA ILE A 464 10.51 -21.56 20.40
C ILE A 464 9.44 -20.46 20.51
N ILE A 465 8.84 -20.09 19.38
CA ILE A 465 7.77 -19.08 19.34
C ILE A 465 6.53 -19.61 20.07
N ARG A 466 6.15 -20.87 19.82
CA ARG A 466 5.02 -21.51 20.50
C ARG A 466 5.16 -21.46 22.02
N LEU A 467 6.35 -21.73 22.56
CA LEU A 467 6.57 -21.70 24.00
C LEU A 467 6.32 -20.28 24.57
N ALA A 468 6.76 -19.23 23.89
CA ALA A 468 6.54 -17.85 24.32
C ALA A 468 5.04 -17.47 24.28
N ASP A 469 4.32 -17.85 23.22
CA ASP A 469 2.86 -17.65 23.12
C ASP A 469 2.10 -18.42 24.21
N ASP A 470 2.52 -19.65 24.51
CA ASP A 470 1.93 -20.48 25.55
C ASP A 470 2.15 -19.90 26.95
N ILE A 471 3.36 -19.37 27.22
CA ILE A 471 3.66 -18.65 28.47
C ILE A 471 2.77 -17.42 28.63
N ALA A 472 2.55 -16.63 27.57
CA ALA A 472 1.70 -15.45 27.64
C ALA A 472 0.21 -15.79 27.88
N ARG A 473 -0.27 -16.89 27.26
CA ARG A 473 -1.63 -17.40 27.50
C ARG A 473 -1.81 -17.91 28.92
N GLU A 474 -0.85 -18.67 29.43
CA GLU A 474 -0.86 -19.18 30.81
C GLU A 474 -0.73 -18.04 31.83
N TYR A 475 0.12 -17.04 31.56
CA TYR A 475 0.23 -15.84 32.38
C TYR A 475 -1.12 -15.13 32.50
N LYS A 476 -1.82 -14.90 31.38
CA LYS A 476 -3.16 -14.28 31.36
C LYS A 476 -4.19 -15.12 32.12
N PHE A 477 -4.09 -16.44 32.05
CA PHE A 477 -4.93 -17.36 32.81
C PHE A 477 -4.70 -17.23 34.32
N GLN A 478 -3.45 -17.05 34.75
CA GLN A 478 -3.08 -16.86 36.16
C GLN A 478 -3.41 -15.45 36.70
N SER A 479 -3.30 -14.39 35.88
CA SER A 479 -3.46 -12.98 36.28
C SER A 479 -4.91 -12.47 36.25
N GLY A 480 -5.77 -13.05 35.39
CA GLY A 480 -7.22 -12.85 35.40
C GLY A 480 -7.76 -11.55 34.78
N SER A 481 -6.94 -10.57 34.37
CA SER A 481 -7.45 -9.34 33.71
C SER A 481 -6.47 -8.68 32.73
N SER A 482 -5.16 -8.71 33.00
CA SER A 482 -4.13 -8.07 32.18
C SER A 482 -3.14 -9.11 31.62
N GLY A 483 -2.77 -9.00 30.33
CA GLY A 483 -1.95 -10.01 29.64
C GLY A 483 -0.44 -9.71 29.61
N LEU A 484 0.36 -10.66 29.10
CA LEU A 484 1.74 -10.43 28.69
C LEU A 484 1.77 -10.20 27.17
N GLU A 485 2.32 -9.08 26.71
CA GLU A 485 2.48 -8.80 25.28
C GLU A 485 3.80 -9.40 24.76
N VAL A 486 3.75 -10.32 23.79
CA VAL A 486 4.94 -10.99 23.23
C VAL A 486 5.35 -10.35 21.92
N PHE A 487 6.62 -9.94 21.83
CA PHE A 487 7.25 -9.42 20.62
C PHE A 487 8.24 -10.45 20.07
N VAL A 488 8.15 -10.74 18.78
CA VAL A 488 8.96 -11.75 18.08
C VAL A 488 9.59 -11.10 16.85
N ASP A 489 10.89 -11.31 16.65
CA ASP A 489 11.57 -10.87 15.43
C ASP A 489 11.00 -11.57 14.17
N THR A 490 10.79 -10.82 13.09
CA THR A 490 10.33 -11.32 11.78
C THR A 490 11.16 -10.65 10.66
N ARG A 491 11.92 -11.44 9.90
CA ARG A 491 12.99 -10.97 8.99
C ARG A 491 12.54 -10.02 7.85
N SER A 492 12.78 -8.73 8.04
CA SER A 492 13.51 -7.83 7.12
C SER A 492 13.59 -6.43 7.74
N ILE A 493 14.08 -6.35 8.97
CA ILE A 493 14.17 -5.11 9.71
C ILE A 493 15.61 -4.62 9.62
N SER A 494 15.78 -3.41 9.08
CA SER A 494 16.93 -2.55 9.37
C SER A 494 16.95 -2.34 10.88
N TRP A 495 17.72 -3.17 11.57
CA TRP A 495 17.84 -3.17 13.02
C TRP A 495 18.36 -1.78 13.46
N GLY A 496 17.48 -0.97 14.05
CA GLY A 496 17.77 0.41 14.42
C GLY A 496 16.55 1.33 14.31
N GLU A 497 15.85 1.35 13.18
CA GLU A 497 14.81 2.35 12.88
C GLU A 497 13.48 2.10 13.61
N GLU A 498 12.96 0.87 13.62
CA GLU A 498 11.69 0.58 14.31
C GLU A 498 11.85 0.49 15.83
N TRP A 499 13.01 0.04 16.32
CA TRP A 499 13.28 0.01 17.76
C TRP A 499 13.55 1.41 18.32
N GLN A 500 14.22 2.31 17.58
CA GLN A 500 14.34 3.73 17.95
C GLN A 500 13.03 4.49 17.83
N SER A 501 12.22 4.19 16.80
CA SER A 501 10.88 4.77 16.61
C SER A 501 9.88 4.31 17.69
N ALA A 502 9.93 3.04 18.12
CA ALA A 502 9.13 2.54 19.23
C ALA A 502 9.48 3.20 20.58
N LEU A 503 10.68 3.79 20.72
CA LEU A 503 11.12 4.47 21.94
C LEU A 503 10.62 5.93 22.04
N GLY A 504 9.77 6.42 21.12
CA GLY A 504 9.20 7.76 21.22
C GLY A 504 8.11 7.93 22.29
N SER A 505 7.56 6.84 22.84
CA SER A 505 6.51 6.89 23.88
C SER A 505 6.36 5.60 24.71
N ALA A 506 7.17 4.57 24.48
CA ALA A 506 7.06 3.26 25.13
C ALA A 506 8.31 2.84 25.94
N VAL A 507 9.20 3.78 26.28
CA VAL A 507 10.46 3.50 27.00
C VAL A 507 10.25 3.09 28.46
N ASP A 508 9.07 3.35 29.03
CA ASP A 508 8.76 2.96 30.41
C ASP A 508 8.06 1.58 30.54
N ALA A 509 7.86 0.83 29.45
CA ALA A 509 6.90 -0.29 29.43
C ALA A 509 7.44 -1.68 29.02
N THR A 510 8.73 -1.83 28.63
CA THR A 510 9.29 -3.17 28.35
C THR A 510 9.94 -3.76 29.58
N THR A 511 9.34 -4.81 30.13
CA THR A 511 9.71 -5.40 31.44
C THR A 511 10.61 -6.64 31.32
N PHE A 512 10.54 -7.42 30.22
CA PHE A 512 11.30 -8.69 30.06
C PHE A 512 11.92 -8.88 28.67
N ILE A 513 13.14 -9.44 28.64
CA ILE A 513 13.71 -10.12 27.47
C ILE A 513 13.82 -11.64 27.74
N MET A 514 13.51 -12.45 26.72
CA MET A 514 13.60 -13.91 26.76
C MET A 514 14.50 -14.43 25.64
N PRO A 515 15.81 -14.58 25.90
CA PRO A 515 16.73 -15.23 24.98
C PRO A 515 16.46 -16.74 24.87
N ALA A 516 16.20 -17.24 23.66
CA ALA A 516 16.14 -18.66 23.35
C ALA A 516 17.54 -19.17 22.96
N VAL A 517 18.31 -19.59 23.97
CA VAL A 517 19.74 -19.86 23.84
C VAL A 517 20.00 -21.26 23.28
N THR A 518 20.67 -21.27 22.14
CA THR A 518 21.23 -22.44 21.44
C THR A 518 22.68 -22.13 21.04
N PRO A 519 23.46 -23.12 20.56
CA PRO A 519 24.75 -22.84 19.93
C PRO A 519 24.64 -21.88 18.73
N GLY A 520 23.54 -21.96 17.97
CA GLY A 520 23.25 -21.08 16.84
C GLY A 520 23.00 -19.64 17.28
N TYR A 521 22.23 -19.43 18.35
CA TYR A 521 22.00 -18.13 18.98
C TYR A 521 23.31 -17.42 19.33
N LEU A 522 24.24 -18.13 19.99
CA LEU A 522 25.55 -17.57 20.35
C LEU A 522 26.41 -17.20 19.13
N SER A 523 26.24 -17.90 18.01
CA SER A 523 26.97 -17.60 16.76
C SER A 523 26.38 -16.42 15.99
N SER A 524 25.11 -16.06 16.25
CA SER A 524 24.42 -14.95 15.59
C SER A 524 24.84 -13.59 16.15
N GLN A 525 25.36 -12.71 15.30
CA GLN A 525 25.72 -11.35 15.71
C GLN A 525 24.50 -10.53 16.16
N ALA A 526 23.41 -10.59 15.40
CA ALA A 526 22.17 -9.88 15.73
C ALA A 526 21.60 -10.29 17.10
N CYS A 527 21.58 -11.60 17.40
CA CYS A 527 21.09 -12.08 18.70
C CYS A 527 21.99 -11.62 19.87
N ARG A 528 23.31 -11.52 19.65
CA ARG A 528 24.23 -10.98 20.67
C ARG A 528 24.02 -9.49 20.89
N GLU A 529 23.84 -8.73 19.82
CA GLU A 529 23.58 -7.28 19.87
C GLU A 529 22.25 -6.99 20.57
N GLU A 530 21.18 -7.76 20.32
CA GLU A 530 19.90 -7.68 21.04
C GLU A 530 20.07 -7.79 22.56
N LEU A 531 20.74 -8.85 23.01
CA LEU A 531 20.95 -9.10 24.44
C LEU A 531 21.80 -8.00 25.09
N GLN A 532 22.91 -7.60 24.45
CA GLN A 532 23.79 -6.55 24.98
C GLN A 532 23.11 -5.19 25.03
N THR A 533 22.31 -4.88 24.01
CA THR A 533 21.57 -3.63 23.93
C THR A 533 20.47 -3.56 25.00
N PHE A 534 19.80 -4.68 25.29
CA PHE A 534 18.84 -4.73 26.38
C PHE A 534 19.52 -4.58 27.76
N VAL A 535 20.62 -5.30 27.99
CA VAL A 535 21.33 -5.28 29.28
C VAL A 535 21.97 -3.93 29.56
N SER A 536 22.61 -3.31 28.58
CA SER A 536 23.19 -1.96 28.73
C SER A 536 22.15 -0.89 29.06
N ARG A 537 20.89 -1.08 28.66
CA ARG A 537 19.77 -0.19 28.99
C ARG A 537 19.10 -0.53 30.31
N GLY A 538 19.09 -1.80 30.69
CA GLY A 538 18.59 -2.27 31.98
C GLY A 538 19.50 -1.92 33.16
N GLU A 539 20.76 -1.55 32.93
CA GLU A 539 21.62 -0.99 33.98
C GLU A 539 21.26 0.47 34.33
N ASP A 540 20.61 1.20 33.41
CA ASP A 540 20.09 2.56 33.62
C ASP A 540 18.61 2.60 34.09
N LEU A 541 17.88 1.49 33.93
CA LEU A 541 16.48 1.30 34.33
C LEU A 541 16.39 0.18 35.37
N ALA A 542 16.00 0.48 36.60
CA ALA A 542 15.99 -0.47 37.74
C ALA A 542 15.15 -1.77 37.57
N ASN A 543 14.53 -2.03 36.40
CA ASN A 543 13.47 -3.02 36.18
C ASN A 543 13.65 -3.91 34.92
N GLY A 544 14.87 -4.04 34.37
CA GLY A 544 15.11 -4.93 33.22
C GLY A 544 15.27 -6.41 33.62
N HIS A 545 14.27 -7.26 33.38
CA HIS A 545 14.37 -8.70 33.66
C HIS A 545 14.81 -9.50 32.43
N VAL A 546 15.81 -10.36 32.60
CA VAL A 546 16.31 -11.26 31.54
C VAL A 546 15.98 -12.70 31.94
N LEU A 547 15.19 -13.40 31.13
CA LEU A 547 14.83 -14.82 31.35
C LEU A 547 15.37 -15.68 30.21
N SER A 548 16.61 -16.14 30.34
CA SER A 548 17.25 -16.95 29.32
C SER A 548 16.78 -18.41 29.37
N LEU A 549 16.27 -18.93 28.25
CA LEU A 549 15.83 -20.32 28.11
C LEU A 549 16.86 -21.13 27.32
N ILE A 550 17.45 -22.14 27.93
CA ILE A 550 18.48 -22.98 27.30
C ILE A 550 17.79 -24.13 26.57
N TRP A 551 17.73 -24.00 25.24
CA TRP A 551 17.16 -25.01 24.36
C TRP A 551 18.17 -26.10 23.99
N GLN A 552 19.47 -25.81 24.07
CA GLN A 552 20.54 -26.78 23.85
C GLN A 552 21.78 -26.39 24.65
N LYS A 553 22.38 -27.36 25.35
CA LYS A 553 23.62 -27.14 26.10
C LYS A 553 24.72 -26.60 25.19
N TYR A 554 25.34 -25.49 25.59
CA TYR A 554 26.24 -24.70 24.76
C TYR A 554 27.65 -24.49 25.35
N HIS A 555 27.88 -24.74 26.65
CA HIS A 555 29.16 -24.47 27.33
C HIS A 555 30.39 -25.12 26.69
N SER A 556 30.23 -26.29 26.05
CA SER A 556 31.31 -27.02 25.38
C SER A 556 31.43 -26.69 23.88
N THR A 557 30.79 -25.63 23.39
CA THR A 557 30.77 -25.29 21.95
C THR A 557 31.80 -24.21 21.60
N PRO A 558 32.32 -24.20 20.36
CA PRO A 558 33.22 -23.14 19.89
C PRO A 558 32.61 -21.74 19.99
N ALA A 559 31.29 -21.62 19.78
CA ALA A 559 30.57 -20.35 19.86
C ALA A 559 30.58 -19.76 21.28
N ALA A 560 30.48 -20.60 22.31
CA ALA A 560 30.58 -20.17 23.70
C ALA A 560 32.01 -19.74 24.06
N ALA A 561 33.02 -20.48 23.60
CA ALA A 561 34.43 -20.13 23.82
C ALA A 561 34.84 -18.81 23.15
N GLN A 562 34.23 -18.48 22.00
CA GLN A 562 34.47 -17.25 21.26
C GLN A 562 33.74 -16.02 21.82
N ASN A 563 32.70 -16.21 22.64
CA ASN A 563 31.85 -15.13 23.15
C ASN A 563 31.68 -15.20 24.68
N PRO A 564 32.77 -15.15 25.48
CA PRO A 564 32.72 -15.35 26.93
C PRO A 564 31.89 -14.28 27.66
N SER A 565 31.85 -13.04 27.17
CA SER A 565 31.05 -11.96 27.79
C SER A 565 29.54 -12.17 27.64
N ILE A 566 29.09 -12.75 26.52
CA ILE A 566 27.68 -13.10 26.32
C ILE A 566 27.29 -14.26 27.22
N VAL A 567 28.16 -15.26 27.34
CA VAL A 567 27.97 -16.39 28.25
C VAL A 567 27.87 -15.91 29.69
N GLU A 568 28.77 -15.02 30.13
CA GLU A 568 28.73 -14.43 31.47
C GLU A 568 27.42 -13.66 31.72
N THR A 569 26.93 -12.89 30.73
CA THR A 569 25.63 -12.21 30.82
C THR A 569 24.47 -13.19 30.94
N ILE A 570 24.43 -14.25 30.13
CA ILE A 570 23.38 -15.29 30.20
C ILE A 570 23.41 -16.00 31.56
N GLU A 571 24.60 -16.31 32.08
CA GLU A 571 24.79 -16.96 33.38
C GLU A 571 24.42 -16.05 34.56
N ARG A 572 24.67 -14.74 34.45
CA ARG A 572 24.39 -13.73 35.48
C ARG A 572 22.90 -13.56 35.78
N TYR A 573 22.03 -13.73 34.78
CA TYR A 573 20.58 -13.47 34.89
C TYR A 573 19.71 -14.74 34.98
N GLN A 574 20.18 -15.78 35.70
CA GLN A 574 19.40 -16.99 36.06
C GLN A 574 18.67 -17.71 34.91
N TYR A 575 19.43 -18.42 34.06
CA TYR A 575 18.87 -19.22 32.96
C TYR A 575 18.06 -20.46 33.42
N LYS A 576 17.15 -20.92 32.55
CA LYS A 576 16.35 -22.15 32.74
C LYS A 576 16.64 -23.15 31.62
N ASP A 577 16.97 -24.38 32.00
CA ASP A 577 17.07 -25.48 31.03
C ASP A 577 15.65 -25.88 30.60
N VAL A 578 15.39 -25.80 29.29
CA VAL A 578 14.15 -26.25 28.63
C VAL A 578 14.47 -27.24 27.50
N SER A 579 15.68 -27.80 27.49
CA SER A 579 16.12 -28.73 26.44
C SER A 579 15.33 -30.04 26.44
N ASP A 580 14.64 -30.36 27.53
CA ASP A 580 13.67 -31.45 27.64
C ASP A 580 12.40 -31.20 26.84
N LEU A 581 12.02 -29.95 26.55
CA LEU A 581 10.82 -29.61 25.78
C LEU A 581 10.95 -29.80 24.27
N ARG A 582 12.15 -30.09 23.76
CA ARG A 582 12.41 -30.18 22.31
C ARG A 582 11.62 -31.27 21.61
N ASP A 583 11.41 -32.39 22.30
CA ASP A 583 10.80 -33.60 21.75
C ASP A 583 9.43 -33.89 22.38
N VAL A 584 8.85 -32.91 23.10
CA VAL A 584 7.61 -33.07 23.86
C VAL A 584 6.49 -32.28 23.20
N ASP A 585 5.35 -32.92 22.98
CA ASP A 585 4.17 -32.27 22.39
C ASP A 585 3.54 -31.24 23.33
N SER A 586 3.01 -30.15 22.77
CA SER A 586 2.35 -29.07 23.53
C SER A 586 1.16 -29.51 24.40
N THR A 587 0.57 -30.67 24.09
CA THR A 587 -0.54 -31.25 24.86
C THR A 587 -0.08 -32.08 26.06
N ASP A 588 1.20 -32.47 26.10
CA ASP A 588 1.81 -33.29 27.14
C ASP A 588 1.74 -32.61 28.51
N ARG A 589 1.62 -33.43 29.55
CA ARG A 589 1.53 -32.96 30.93
C ARG A 589 2.80 -32.22 31.37
N THR A 590 3.96 -32.73 30.99
CA THR A 590 5.28 -32.19 31.33
C THR A 590 5.48 -30.82 30.70
N TYR A 591 5.09 -30.65 29.43
CA TYR A 591 5.12 -29.36 28.73
C TYR A 591 4.23 -28.32 29.43
N LYS A 592 2.98 -28.68 29.74
CA LYS A 592 2.05 -27.78 30.44
C LYS A 592 2.52 -27.43 31.85
N GLU A 593 3.15 -28.36 32.57
CA GLU A 593 3.77 -28.09 33.87
C GLU A 593 4.90 -27.06 33.71
N ARG A 594 5.74 -27.18 32.67
CA ARG A 594 6.84 -26.24 32.41
C ARG A 594 6.37 -24.85 32.00
N VAL A 595 5.33 -24.75 31.18
CA VAL A 595 4.70 -23.46 30.82
C VAL A 595 4.14 -22.75 32.05
N ARG A 596 3.49 -23.48 32.97
CA ARG A 596 2.99 -22.92 34.23
C ARG A 596 4.10 -22.36 35.11
N GLU A 597 5.21 -23.10 35.23
CA GLU A 597 6.36 -22.67 36.01
C GLU A 597 6.97 -21.37 35.47
N LEU A 598 7.18 -21.28 34.15
CA LEU A 598 7.76 -20.10 33.50
C LEU A 598 6.82 -18.88 33.58
N ALA A 599 5.51 -19.07 33.41
CA ALA A 599 4.52 -18.00 33.56
C ALA A 599 4.46 -17.47 35.00
N GLU A 600 4.52 -18.35 36.00
CA GLU A 600 4.51 -17.98 37.43
C GLU A 600 5.78 -17.21 37.82
N GLU A 601 6.92 -17.52 37.21
CA GLU A 601 8.17 -16.78 37.41
C GLU A 601 8.10 -15.36 36.88
N ILE A 602 7.59 -15.17 35.66
CA ILE A 602 7.35 -13.83 35.09
C ILE A 602 6.37 -13.05 35.98
N ARG A 603 5.30 -13.69 36.46
CA ARG A 603 4.33 -13.08 37.36
C ARG A 603 4.94 -12.61 38.68
N LYS A 604 5.82 -13.41 39.30
CA LYS A 604 6.52 -13.00 40.53
C LYS A 604 7.43 -11.79 40.30
N ALA A 605 8.13 -11.74 39.18
CA ALA A 605 8.98 -10.61 38.83
C ALA A 605 8.15 -9.33 38.60
N VAL A 606 7.03 -9.41 37.86
CA VAL A 606 6.09 -8.28 37.67
C VAL A 606 5.54 -7.75 39.01
N LEU A 607 5.13 -8.65 39.91
CA LEU A 607 4.58 -8.25 41.21
C LEU A 607 5.63 -7.62 42.13
N ALA A 608 6.86 -8.13 42.11
CA ALA A 608 7.97 -7.56 42.88
C ALA A 608 8.29 -6.12 42.46
N ASP A 609 8.15 -5.79 41.17
CA ASP A 609 8.34 -4.44 40.66
C ASP A 609 7.18 -3.51 41.05
N ALA A 610 5.94 -4.00 41.02
CA ALA A 610 4.77 -3.23 41.46
C ALA A 610 4.82 -2.83 42.95
N ASP A 611 5.31 -3.71 43.81
CA ASP A 611 5.48 -3.44 45.26
C ASP A 611 6.59 -2.40 45.53
N ARG A 612 7.66 -2.36 44.72
CA ARG A 612 8.73 -1.34 44.83
C ARG A 612 8.23 0.06 44.41
N VAL A 613 7.40 0.13 43.38
CA VAL A 613 6.77 1.39 42.92
C VAL A 613 5.78 1.93 43.96
N SER A 614 5.00 1.06 44.61
CA SER A 614 4.08 1.46 45.69
C SER A 614 4.78 1.88 46.99
N GLY A 615 5.95 1.29 47.30
CA GLY A 615 6.77 1.68 48.47
C GLY A 615 7.39 3.07 48.37
N THR A 616 7.71 3.53 47.16
CA THR A 616 8.31 4.87 46.91
C THR A 616 7.29 6.00 47.11
N LEU A 617 5.99 5.72 46.96
CA LEU A 617 4.89 6.67 47.17
C LEU A 617 4.51 6.88 48.65
N ALA A 618 5.02 6.06 49.57
CA ALA A 618 4.64 6.10 50.99
C ALA A 618 5.58 6.93 51.90
N THR A 619 6.75 7.37 51.40
CA THR A 619 7.79 8.04 52.21
C THR A 619 8.01 9.52 51.88
N SER A 620 6.96 10.24 51.50
CA SER A 620 7.04 11.70 51.30
C SER A 620 5.84 12.41 51.93
N LYS A 621 5.83 12.49 53.26
CA LYS A 621 5.05 13.49 54.00
C LYS A 621 5.92 14.15 55.08
N ALA A 622 5.93 15.48 55.02
CA ALA A 622 6.32 16.49 56.01
C ALA A 622 7.80 16.91 56.08
N GLN A 623 8.13 18.04 55.45
CA GLN A 623 8.58 19.26 56.14
C GLN A 623 8.51 20.51 55.23
N PRO A 624 8.28 21.72 55.78
CA PRO A 624 8.08 22.95 55.01
C PRO A 624 9.33 23.83 54.92
N ASP A 625 9.24 24.79 53.99
CA ASP A 625 9.98 26.06 53.84
C ASP A 625 11.23 26.12 52.94
N ASP A 626 11.12 27.11 52.04
CA ASP A 626 12.12 27.90 51.29
C ASP A 626 13.13 27.20 50.36
N GLU A 627 12.89 27.33 49.05
CA GLU A 627 13.61 28.30 48.20
C GLU A 627 13.08 28.25 46.75
N THR A 628 12.92 29.43 46.17
CA THR A 628 12.63 29.71 44.76
C THR A 628 13.63 29.07 43.81
N ASP A 629 13.17 28.53 42.69
CA ASP A 629 13.97 28.59 41.47
C ASP A 629 13.14 29.10 40.28
N GLU A 630 13.67 30.19 39.74
CA GLU A 630 13.11 31.18 38.83
C GLU A 630 13.23 30.77 37.34
N PRO A 631 12.62 31.54 36.42
CA PRO A 631 12.70 31.35 34.96
C PRO A 631 14.08 31.68 34.36
N ILE A 632 15.16 31.05 34.85
CA ILE A 632 16.55 31.31 34.42
C ILE A 632 17.06 30.28 33.39
N GLY A 633 16.50 29.06 33.33
CA GLY A 633 17.00 28.00 32.45
C GLY A 633 16.62 28.09 30.96
N LEU A 634 15.81 29.07 30.54
CA LEU A 634 15.36 29.21 29.15
C LEU A 634 16.40 29.92 28.27
N ILE A 635 17.10 30.91 28.81
CA ILE A 635 18.15 31.65 28.08
C ILE A 635 19.36 30.73 27.82
N ASP A 636 19.76 29.92 28.81
CA ASP A 636 20.81 28.92 28.64
C ASP A 636 20.43 27.86 27.59
N ARG A 637 19.15 27.45 27.54
CA ARG A 637 18.65 26.50 26.53
C ARG A 637 18.60 27.09 25.12
N VAL A 638 18.28 28.37 24.96
CA VAL A 638 18.36 29.06 23.65
C VAL A 638 19.81 29.21 23.20
N SER A 639 20.73 29.57 24.11
CA SER A 639 22.16 29.65 23.80
C SER A 639 22.72 28.28 23.37
N ASN A 640 22.38 27.21 24.10
CA ASN A 640 22.79 25.84 23.77
C ASN A 640 22.25 25.35 22.41
N LEU A 641 21.11 25.86 21.95
CA LEU A 641 20.56 25.55 20.63
C LEU A 641 21.36 26.22 19.49
N GLY A 642 21.77 27.47 19.68
CA GLY A 642 22.65 28.16 18.72
C GLY A 642 23.99 27.43 18.56
N ASP A 643 24.55 26.93 19.67
CA ASP A 643 25.77 26.12 19.64
C ASP A 643 25.56 24.77 18.93
N SER A 644 24.44 24.09 19.21
CA SER A 644 24.08 22.82 18.58
C SER A 644 23.86 22.96 17.06
N LEU A 645 23.20 24.04 16.63
CA LEU A 645 23.02 24.37 15.21
C LEU A 645 24.36 24.66 14.51
N ASN A 646 25.28 25.37 15.17
CA ASN A 646 26.61 25.62 14.65
C ASN A 646 27.46 24.35 14.54
N ILE A 647 27.37 23.45 15.53
CA ILE A 647 28.03 22.13 15.49
C ILE A 647 27.49 21.32 14.32
N PHE A 648 26.17 21.25 14.16
CA PHE A 648 25.53 20.57 13.04
C PHE A 648 26.02 21.14 11.69
N LYS A 649 25.97 22.47 11.53
CA LYS A 649 26.38 23.15 10.29
C LYS A 649 27.84 22.84 9.94
N THR A 650 28.74 22.91 10.91
CA THR A 650 30.18 22.64 10.72
C THR A 650 30.44 21.16 10.35
N SER A 651 29.74 20.24 11.02
CA SER A 651 29.82 18.80 10.72
C SER A 651 29.29 18.49 9.32
N PHE A 652 28.19 19.15 8.95
CA PHE A 652 27.52 18.91 7.68
C PHE A 652 28.28 19.51 6.49
N GLU A 653 28.88 20.70 6.65
CA GLU A 653 29.82 21.28 5.68
C GLU A 653 31.02 20.33 5.42
N SER A 654 31.51 19.65 6.46
CA SER A 654 32.58 18.66 6.34
C SER A 654 32.15 17.43 5.55
N THR A 655 30.87 17.05 5.60
CA THR A 655 30.28 15.98 4.79
C THR A 655 30.16 16.39 3.32
N THR A 656 29.73 17.63 3.04
CA THR A 656 29.67 18.19 1.68
C THR A 656 31.06 18.30 1.02
N LEU A 657 32.10 18.55 1.82
CA LEU A 657 33.49 18.56 1.35
C LEU A 657 33.93 17.16 0.87
N GLU A 658 33.59 16.09 1.60
CA GLU A 658 33.93 14.72 1.17
C GLU A 658 33.17 14.33 -0.10
N LEU A 659 31.91 14.75 -0.23
CA LEU A 659 31.17 14.56 -1.48
C LEU A 659 31.86 15.24 -2.67
N SER A 660 32.38 16.45 -2.47
CA SER A 660 33.15 17.18 -3.49
C SER A 660 34.45 16.43 -3.86
N ASN A 661 35.15 15.87 -2.87
CA ASN A 661 36.34 15.06 -3.09
C ASN A 661 36.04 13.77 -3.88
N ILE A 662 34.91 13.11 -3.57
CA ILE A 662 34.43 11.95 -4.33
C ILE A 662 34.17 12.32 -5.79
N GLN A 663 33.51 13.45 -6.05
CA GLN A 663 33.23 13.93 -7.40
C GLN A 663 34.51 14.25 -8.18
N ILE A 664 35.50 14.87 -7.54
CA ILE A 664 36.83 15.14 -8.13
C ILE A 664 37.54 13.81 -8.46
N ALA A 665 37.54 12.85 -7.54
CA ALA A 665 38.16 11.54 -7.73
C ALA A 665 37.51 10.77 -8.88
N ILE A 666 36.18 10.78 -9.01
CA ILE A 666 35.48 10.16 -10.15
C ILE A 666 35.86 10.83 -11.47
N ASN A 667 35.89 12.16 -11.51
CA ASN A 667 36.21 12.93 -12.71
C ASN A 667 37.67 12.77 -13.17
N ALA A 668 38.58 12.38 -12.27
CA ALA A 668 39.96 12.05 -12.60
C ALA A 668 40.11 10.75 -13.41
N HIS A 669 39.04 9.92 -13.46
CA HIS A 669 38.98 8.69 -14.23
C HIS A 669 37.98 8.84 -15.39
N PRO A 670 38.40 9.34 -16.57
CA PRO A 670 37.49 9.41 -17.72
C PRO A 670 37.13 8.02 -18.23
N ALA A 671 35.86 7.83 -18.60
CA ALA A 671 35.38 6.54 -19.09
C ALA A 671 36.14 6.09 -20.37
N PRO A 672 36.50 4.80 -20.49
CA PRO A 672 37.23 4.31 -21.65
C PRO A 672 36.38 4.43 -22.93
N GLN A 673 36.97 4.97 -24.00
CA GLN A 673 36.27 5.17 -25.29
C GLN A 673 35.98 3.87 -26.06
N THR A 674 36.67 2.78 -25.70
CA THR A 674 36.48 1.45 -26.29
C THR A 674 35.82 0.52 -25.29
N GLY A 675 34.78 -0.22 -25.69
CA GLY A 675 34.06 -1.20 -24.85
C GLY A 675 34.85 -2.47 -24.48
N ASN A 676 36.17 -2.37 -24.34
CA ASN A 676 37.02 -3.46 -23.88
C ASN A 676 36.80 -3.68 -22.37
N VAL A 677 36.47 -4.92 -22.01
CA VAL A 677 36.18 -5.34 -20.63
C VAL A 677 37.35 -5.08 -19.68
N ASP A 678 38.60 -5.25 -20.13
CA ASP A 678 39.77 -5.01 -19.27
C ASP A 678 40.01 -3.51 -19.04
N ALA A 679 39.69 -2.67 -20.02
CA ALA A 679 39.75 -1.21 -19.86
C ALA A 679 38.66 -0.71 -18.90
N LEU A 680 37.45 -1.26 -18.98
CA LEU A 680 36.37 -0.98 -18.03
C LEU A 680 36.69 -1.46 -16.62
N ARG A 681 37.34 -2.63 -16.48
CA ARG A 681 37.79 -3.16 -15.18
C ARG A 681 38.85 -2.25 -14.56
N SER A 682 39.89 -1.90 -15.30
CA SER A 682 40.95 -1.00 -14.81
C SER A 682 40.41 0.40 -14.45
N TRP A 683 39.42 0.88 -15.20
CA TRP A 683 38.74 2.14 -14.91
C TRP A 683 37.94 2.08 -13.59
N CYS A 684 37.15 1.01 -13.37
CA CYS A 684 36.43 0.82 -12.12
C CYS A 684 37.39 0.64 -10.91
N GLU A 685 38.54 -0.01 -11.10
CA GLU A 685 39.56 -0.17 -10.06
C GLU A 685 40.20 1.18 -9.67
N GLY A 686 40.40 2.07 -10.64
CA GLY A 686 40.86 3.45 -10.39
C GLY A 686 39.87 4.24 -9.55
N ILE A 687 38.58 4.20 -9.93
CA ILE A 687 37.51 4.85 -9.18
C ILE A 687 37.40 4.27 -7.76
N GLU A 688 37.40 2.94 -7.60
CA GLU A 688 37.33 2.33 -6.27
C GLU A 688 38.49 2.81 -5.38
N ARG A 689 39.72 2.70 -5.87
CA ARG A 689 40.92 3.05 -5.11
C ARG A 689 40.88 4.49 -4.62
N ASP A 690 40.44 5.41 -5.47
CA ASP A 690 40.56 6.84 -5.21
C ASP A 690 39.32 7.42 -4.50
N THR A 691 38.20 6.69 -4.44
CA THR A 691 36.96 7.15 -3.76
C THR A 691 36.67 6.47 -2.42
N LYS A 692 37.20 5.26 -2.18
CA LYS A 692 36.85 4.43 -1.00
C LYS A 692 37.12 5.10 0.35
N ALA A 693 38.24 5.80 0.47
CA ALA A 693 38.57 6.54 1.69
C ALA A 693 37.61 7.72 1.92
N HIS A 694 37.30 8.47 0.86
CA HIS A 694 36.37 9.60 0.92
C HIS A 694 34.94 9.16 1.24
N VAL A 695 34.46 8.05 0.68
CA VAL A 695 33.12 7.50 1.01
C VAL A 695 33.05 7.05 2.46
N SER A 696 34.11 6.42 2.98
CA SER A 696 34.17 5.99 4.39
C SER A 696 34.19 7.20 5.33
N SER A 697 35.00 8.21 5.01
CA SER A 697 35.07 9.46 5.79
C SER A 697 33.76 10.25 5.71
N MET A 698 33.10 10.29 4.55
CA MET A 698 31.79 10.92 4.39
C MET A 698 30.74 10.27 5.30
N ARG A 699 30.71 8.94 5.39
CA ARG A 699 29.78 8.20 6.25
C ARG A 699 30.01 8.47 7.74
N GLU A 700 31.27 8.50 8.16
CA GLU A 700 31.64 8.83 9.54
C GLU A 700 31.17 10.25 9.90
N LYS A 701 31.50 11.25 9.06
CA LYS A 701 31.06 12.64 9.24
C LYS A 701 29.54 12.81 9.18
N LEU A 702 28.86 12.03 8.33
CA LEU A 702 27.41 12.02 8.25
C LEU A 702 26.77 11.48 9.54
N ALA A 703 27.37 10.47 10.17
CA ALA A 703 26.92 9.96 11.46
C ALA A 703 27.07 11.02 12.58
N ASP A 704 28.18 11.75 12.59
CA ASP A 704 28.39 12.89 13.50
C ASP A 704 27.35 13.99 13.27
N SER A 705 27.05 14.32 12.00
CA SER A 705 25.99 15.26 11.64
C SER A 705 24.61 14.79 12.09
N ARG A 706 24.28 13.49 11.99
CA ARG A 706 23.01 12.96 12.50
C ARG A 706 22.89 13.12 14.00
N LYS A 707 23.98 12.89 14.74
CA LYS A 707 24.00 13.07 16.20
C LYS A 707 23.75 14.53 16.56
N ALA A 708 24.50 15.45 15.96
CA ALA A 708 24.30 16.89 16.18
C ALA A 708 22.89 17.36 15.80
N TRP A 709 22.31 16.79 14.75
CA TRP A 709 20.93 17.08 14.33
C TRP A 709 19.89 16.61 15.35
N SER A 710 20.08 15.42 15.94
CA SER A 710 19.21 14.94 17.02
C SER A 710 19.17 15.93 18.19
N ASP A 711 20.35 16.42 18.60
CA ASP A 711 20.47 17.39 19.69
C ASP A 711 19.74 18.71 19.37
N VAL A 712 19.81 19.18 18.11
CA VAL A 712 19.04 20.33 17.61
C VAL A 712 17.54 20.07 17.70
N CYS A 713 17.06 18.91 17.26
CA CYS A 713 15.65 18.55 17.31
C CYS A 713 15.12 18.48 18.75
N ASP A 714 15.83 17.82 19.64
CA ASP A 714 15.42 17.62 21.03
C ASP A 714 15.37 18.94 21.79
N THR A 715 16.39 19.79 21.59
CA THR A 715 16.46 21.12 22.20
C THR A 715 15.35 22.03 21.67
N THR A 716 15.07 22.01 20.35
CA THR A 716 13.97 22.78 19.73
C THR A 716 12.61 22.35 20.27
N LYS A 717 12.35 21.03 20.37
CA LYS A 717 11.10 20.49 20.96
C LYS A 717 10.96 20.86 22.44
N ALA A 718 12.06 20.89 23.19
CA ALA A 718 12.04 21.32 24.58
C ALA A 718 11.69 22.81 24.71
N LEU A 719 12.20 23.66 23.82
CA LEU A 719 11.88 25.09 23.75
C LEU A 719 10.42 25.35 23.37
N ILE A 720 9.90 24.69 22.33
CA ILE A 720 8.49 24.79 21.92
C ILE A 720 7.54 24.41 23.07
N ARG A 721 7.87 23.34 23.81
CA ARG A 721 7.11 22.92 24.99
C ARG A 721 7.17 23.96 26.12
N ALA A 722 8.34 24.54 26.37
CA ALA A 722 8.49 25.57 27.40
C ALA A 722 7.71 26.86 27.05
N THR A 723 7.69 27.28 25.79
CA THR A 723 6.90 28.43 25.33
C THR A 723 5.39 28.21 25.47
N ALA A 724 4.91 26.98 25.27
CA ALA A 724 3.50 26.62 25.47
C ALA A 724 3.08 26.73 26.95
N VAL A 725 3.99 26.42 27.88
CA VAL A 725 3.73 26.51 29.33
C VAL A 725 3.74 27.98 29.83
N MET A 726 4.61 28.84 29.28
CA MET A 726 4.69 30.25 29.70
C MET A 726 3.50 31.12 29.26
N LYS A 727 2.81 30.77 28.16
CA LYS A 727 1.56 31.46 27.75
C LYS A 727 0.43 31.37 28.78
N ALA A 728 0.51 30.47 29.76
CA ALA A 728 -0.44 30.37 30.87
C ALA A 728 -0.22 31.41 31.99
N GLY A 729 0.81 32.27 31.93
CA GLY A 729 1.08 33.24 33.00
C GLY A 729 2.09 34.38 32.77
N GLY A 730 2.70 34.55 31.59
CA GLY A 730 3.68 35.63 31.33
C GLY A 730 3.85 36.00 29.84
N GLN A 731 4.63 37.06 29.55
CA GLN A 731 4.89 37.51 28.16
C GLN A 731 5.51 36.40 27.30
N PRO A 732 5.08 36.23 26.03
CA PRO A 732 5.62 35.20 25.14
C PRO A 732 7.10 35.47 24.83
N LEU A 733 7.91 34.39 24.84
CA LEU A 733 9.31 34.43 24.41
C LEU A 733 9.38 34.68 22.89
N ASP A 734 10.21 35.62 22.46
CA ASP A 734 10.45 35.90 21.04
C ASP A 734 11.35 34.79 20.44
N ILE A 735 10.76 33.96 19.58
CA ILE A 735 11.42 32.84 18.89
C ILE A 735 11.74 33.15 17.42
N SER A 736 11.64 34.42 17.01
CA SER A 736 11.85 34.85 15.62
C SER A 736 13.25 34.52 15.10
N ASP A 737 14.27 34.64 15.95
CA ASP A 737 15.66 34.33 15.57
C ASP A 737 15.88 32.83 15.33
N LEU A 738 15.28 31.99 16.18
CA LEU A 738 15.28 30.53 16.00
C LEU A 738 14.63 30.14 14.67
N ARG A 739 13.48 30.74 14.35
CA ARG A 739 12.77 30.49 13.09
C ARG A 739 13.63 30.88 11.88
N MET A 740 14.35 32.00 11.98
CA MET A 740 15.27 32.44 10.92
C MET A 740 16.40 31.44 10.72
N GLN A 741 17.01 30.94 11.81
CA GLN A 741 18.11 29.97 11.76
C GLN A 741 17.66 28.60 11.23
N LEU A 742 16.48 28.11 11.64
CA LEU A 742 15.87 26.87 11.13
C LEU A 742 15.54 26.98 9.64
N THR A 743 14.98 28.11 9.21
CA THR A 743 14.67 28.37 7.79
C THR A 743 15.93 28.48 6.93
N ALA A 744 17.00 29.11 7.46
CA ALA A 744 18.29 29.18 6.77
C ALA A 744 18.92 27.78 6.61
N THR A 745 18.82 26.94 7.65
CA THR A 745 19.30 25.55 7.62
C THR A 745 18.52 24.72 6.59
N ARG A 746 17.20 24.95 6.47
CA ARG A 746 16.35 24.32 5.43
C ARG A 746 16.84 24.65 4.03
N ALA A 747 17.13 25.93 3.78
CA ALA A 747 17.63 26.37 2.48
C ALA A 747 19.00 25.75 2.12
N GLN A 748 19.86 25.49 3.11
CA GLN A 748 21.14 24.78 2.89
C GLN A 748 20.93 23.30 2.53
N LEU A 749 19.99 22.61 3.19
CA LEU A 749 19.63 21.23 2.87
C LEU A 749 18.93 21.11 1.50
N ASP A 750 18.17 22.13 1.10
CA ASP A 750 17.50 22.18 -0.21
C ASP A 750 18.51 22.24 -1.37
N GLN A 751 19.65 22.90 -1.21
CA GLN A 751 20.72 22.95 -2.22
C GLN A 751 21.37 21.58 -2.49
N ILE A 752 21.22 20.63 -1.56
CA ILE A 752 21.72 19.25 -1.66
C ILE A 752 20.66 18.33 -2.29
N GLY A 753 19.38 18.73 -2.29
CA GLY A 753 18.28 18.00 -2.94
C GLY A 753 18.46 17.82 -4.45
N ASP A 754 19.20 18.72 -5.12
CA ASP A 754 19.55 18.60 -6.55
C ASP A 754 20.60 17.50 -6.83
N LEU A 755 21.21 16.90 -5.80
CA LEU A 755 22.18 15.80 -5.98
C LEU A 755 21.52 14.52 -6.48
N GLU A 756 20.25 14.26 -6.18
CA GLU A 756 19.59 13.01 -6.61
C GLU A 756 19.60 12.86 -8.15
N GLN A 757 19.43 13.98 -8.87
CA GLN A 757 19.54 14.02 -10.33
C GLN A 757 20.99 13.82 -10.81
N GLN A 758 21.96 14.38 -10.09
CA GLN A 758 23.40 14.25 -10.41
C GLN A 758 23.97 12.85 -10.12
N LEU A 759 23.30 12.05 -9.27
CA LEU A 759 23.70 10.70 -8.87
C LEU A 759 23.19 9.58 -9.82
N THR A 760 22.30 9.91 -10.75
CA THR A 760 21.73 8.96 -11.72
C THR A 760 22.80 8.27 -12.59
N PRO A 761 23.84 8.96 -13.11
CA PRO A 761 24.91 8.31 -13.85
C PRO A 761 25.74 7.34 -13.00
N LEU A 762 25.86 7.58 -11.69
CA LEU A 762 26.63 6.76 -10.75
C LEU A 762 25.91 5.46 -10.39
N LYS A 763 24.57 5.50 -10.30
CA LYS A 763 23.72 4.31 -10.18
C LYS A 763 23.87 3.37 -11.39
N MET A 764 24.22 3.89 -12.58
CA MET A 764 24.49 3.06 -13.77
C MET A 764 25.86 2.37 -13.70
N LEU A 765 26.82 2.89 -12.92
CA LEU A 765 28.16 2.28 -12.79
C LEU A 765 28.17 1.04 -11.90
N THR A 766 27.24 0.93 -10.94
CA THR A 766 27.12 -0.27 -10.09
C THR A 766 26.60 -1.50 -10.84
N VAL A 767 25.91 -1.28 -11.97
CA VAL A 767 25.52 -2.34 -12.91
C VAL A 767 26.73 -2.89 -13.65
N LEU A 768 27.75 -2.05 -13.90
CA LEU A 768 28.98 -2.44 -14.61
C LEU A 768 29.97 -3.19 -13.70
N SER A 769 30.00 -2.88 -12.40
CA SER A 769 30.89 -3.57 -11.45
C SER A 769 30.33 -3.60 -10.02
N PRO A 770 30.19 -4.79 -9.41
CA PRO A 770 29.82 -4.92 -7.99
C PRO A 770 30.77 -4.21 -7.04
N ARG A 771 32.01 -3.94 -7.45
CA ARG A 771 33.03 -3.25 -6.64
C ARG A 771 32.69 -1.78 -6.37
N LEU A 772 31.87 -1.14 -7.21
CA LEU A 772 31.46 0.26 -7.01
C LEU A 772 30.18 0.39 -6.17
N ARG A 773 29.64 -0.71 -5.60
CA ARG A 773 28.44 -0.67 -4.75
C ARG A 773 28.61 0.24 -3.53
N PHE A 774 29.78 0.22 -2.88
CA PHE A 774 30.03 1.06 -1.69
C PHE A 774 29.81 2.55 -1.97
N LEU A 775 30.13 3.02 -3.19
CA LEU A 775 29.94 4.39 -3.64
C LEU A 775 28.45 4.73 -3.71
N SER A 776 27.66 3.86 -4.35
CA SER A 776 26.20 4.01 -4.43
C SER A 776 25.54 3.94 -3.06
N ASP A 777 25.96 2.99 -2.22
CA ASP A 777 25.38 2.82 -0.88
C ASP A 777 25.68 4.04 -0.01
N GLY A 778 26.90 4.59 -0.08
CA GLY A 778 27.26 5.79 0.68
C GLY A 778 26.51 7.04 0.22
N LEU A 779 26.31 7.20 -1.10
CA LEU A 779 25.57 8.33 -1.66
C LEU A 779 24.07 8.21 -1.39
N HIS A 780 23.52 6.99 -1.40
CA HIS A 780 22.13 6.73 -1.05
C HIS A 780 21.86 7.04 0.42
N GLU A 781 22.78 6.62 1.30
CA GLU A 781 22.71 6.93 2.72
C GLU A 781 22.74 8.45 3.00
N LEU A 782 23.57 9.21 2.28
CA LEU A 782 23.58 10.67 2.35
C LEU A 782 22.23 11.28 1.94
N VAL A 783 21.68 10.87 0.80
CA VAL A 783 20.39 11.39 0.29
C VAL A 783 19.26 11.12 1.27
N ASN A 784 19.13 9.90 1.76
CA ASN A 784 18.07 9.53 2.71
C ASN A 784 18.19 10.35 4.00
N THR A 785 19.41 10.48 4.54
CA THR A 785 19.66 11.29 5.75
C THR A 785 19.22 12.75 5.56
N VAL A 786 19.52 13.34 4.41
CA VAL A 786 19.15 14.74 4.11
C VAL A 786 17.64 14.89 3.95
N VAL A 787 16.97 13.92 3.35
CA VAL A 787 15.50 13.89 3.25
C VAL A 787 14.86 13.82 4.65
N ASP A 788 15.39 12.97 5.52
CA ASP A 788 14.88 12.82 6.90
C ASP A 788 15.10 14.09 7.74
N MET A 789 16.27 14.72 7.59
CA MET A 789 16.57 16.01 8.22
C MET A 789 15.60 17.10 7.74
N ARG A 790 15.29 17.17 6.44
CA ARG A 790 14.31 18.12 5.88
C ARG A 790 12.91 17.87 6.43
N ALA A 791 12.45 16.61 6.46
CA ALA A 791 11.14 16.27 7.00
C ALA A 791 11.00 16.66 8.48
N SER A 792 12.05 16.39 9.28
CA SER A 792 12.09 16.77 10.71
C SER A 792 12.06 18.30 10.88
N LEU A 793 12.77 19.02 10.02
CA LEU A 793 12.84 20.47 10.07
C LEU A 793 11.52 21.13 9.67
N ASP A 794 10.79 20.56 8.72
CA ASP A 794 9.47 21.01 8.30
C ASP A 794 8.45 20.90 9.44
N ASP A 795 8.49 19.80 10.18
CA ASP A 795 7.66 19.58 11.37
C ASP A 795 8.01 20.58 12.49
N LEU A 796 9.30 20.81 12.76
CA LEU A 796 9.73 21.78 13.76
C LEU A 796 9.33 23.22 13.41
N ILE A 797 9.48 23.64 12.15
CA ILE A 797 9.04 24.96 11.68
C ILE A 797 7.52 25.08 11.80
N PHE A 798 6.77 24.04 11.41
CA PHE A 798 5.32 24.02 11.54
C PHE A 798 4.87 24.17 13.00
N GLN A 799 5.47 23.43 13.92
CA GLN A 799 5.15 23.51 15.35
C GLN A 799 5.50 24.87 15.96
N ALA A 800 6.64 25.47 15.55
CA ALA A 800 7.01 26.82 15.95
C ALA A 800 5.98 27.85 15.46
N ASP A 801 5.54 27.77 14.20
CA ASP A 801 4.55 28.69 13.60
C ASP A 801 3.17 28.62 14.28
N HIS A 802 2.74 27.41 14.68
CA HIS A 802 1.46 27.20 15.38
C HIS A 802 1.51 27.67 16.84
N SER A 803 2.69 27.66 17.46
CA SER A 803 2.87 28.14 18.83
C SER A 803 2.72 29.66 18.96
N GLU A 804 2.86 30.45 17.89
CA GLU A 804 2.65 31.90 17.88
C GLU A 804 1.20 32.33 17.59
N THR A 805 0.43 31.53 16.84
CA THR A 805 -0.90 31.91 16.33
C THR A 805 -2.07 31.67 17.29
N ILE A 806 -1.83 30.99 18.41
CA ILE A 806 -2.79 30.74 19.52
C ILE A 806 -2.33 31.51 20.74
#